data_AF-A0A7C5E8X9-F1
#
_entry.id   AF-A0A7C5E8X9-F1
#
_cell.length_a   1.000
_cell.length_b   1.000
_cell.length_c   1.000
_cell.angle_alpha   90.00
_cell.angle_beta   90.00
_cell.angle_gamma   90.00
#
_symmetry.space_group_name_H-M   'P 1'
#
loop_
_entity.id
_entity.type
_entity.pdbx_description
1 polymer ?
#
loop_
_entity_poly.entity_id
_entity_poly.type
_entity_poly.pdbx_seq_one_letter_code
_entity_poly.pdbx_strand_id
1 'polypeptide(L)'
;MERPLLSPSERRRQEFLSAASLMAPLAGALLTLAFLGGYLIARQWQWLALALLSGAVAGLFLFSRFWLSRGRPALAAVWLGLVNALFWSGLTVFVSGISGLLVLPALLVPLSMAFLGAPPRLRPRLALALEGVVAALAVLWLEFASPVARLVAGAQMRWLLPWAAFLLIGALVILPASGYPLPLQRRLIVAVLLAAAAPVLALGVIVWPGGEAVGRLAFWSWLAVAFLSAGLAWLIAVAVSRTILLPLRALGPKVTAETVEAAREPLPVLYEDEIGALTAALNGAVARWQQEVESLQKALHEQRDRVERRALQARAVSEIARRAAGGAEEEEVLQHAAHLLRQSFDLYHAGIYLLEEDGEFAILRAAGDEAGKVMVANRYRVARGSNNPVGLAMESGELYLIADVSTAPSYVHSPLLPYTQCEVAVPLKVGERIVGVLDLHSEKVAAFDEEELTVVEAVADYLAMVVERTRLRADLQRNMAEMERLFQQLVGRTWQAYTQGGRRILGYRYADLAPEPLEAPAPEDLEALRRGQTVVAQGEDSGLLATPIKLRGQTLGVLTLRYATAEAPSEMVAFVEEAAERLALALENARLLEDAQRLAARERLIGETSARLRATLDLENVLQTAVREFQRSFGLKEAEIRIQLLEQGEEVGG
;
A
#
# COMPACT_ATOMS: atom_id res chain seq x y z
N MET A 1 -24.57 -27.43 -11.95
CA MET A 1 -24.01 -28.45 -11.04
C MET A 1 -22.53 -28.57 -11.34
N GLU A 2 -21.72 -27.69 -10.75
CA GLU A 2 -20.27 -27.69 -10.92
C GLU A 2 -19.65 -28.38 -9.70
N ARG A 3 -18.88 -29.45 -9.92
CA ARG A 3 -18.12 -30.12 -8.86
C ARG A 3 -16.94 -29.23 -8.47
N PRO A 4 -16.69 -28.98 -7.17
CA PRO A 4 -15.60 -28.11 -6.76
C PRO A 4 -14.25 -28.75 -7.14
N LEU A 5 -13.38 -27.93 -7.73
CA LEU A 5 -12.00 -28.27 -8.04
C LEU A 5 -11.24 -28.53 -6.74
N LEU A 6 -11.03 -29.82 -6.42
CA LEU A 6 -10.22 -30.25 -5.28
C LEU A 6 -8.82 -29.66 -5.35
N SER A 7 -8.33 -29.15 -4.21
CA SER A 7 -6.99 -28.59 -4.10
C SER A 7 -5.91 -29.64 -4.45
N PRO A 8 -4.70 -29.23 -4.92
CA PRO A 8 -3.63 -30.16 -5.27
C PRO A 8 -3.21 -31.09 -4.11
N SER A 9 -3.43 -30.68 -2.85
CA SER A 9 -3.18 -31.51 -1.67
C SER A 9 -4.29 -32.55 -1.46
N GLU A 10 -5.56 -32.21 -1.71
CA GLU A 10 -6.70 -33.12 -1.60
C GLU A 10 -6.76 -34.13 -2.75
N ARG A 11 -6.43 -33.72 -3.98
CA ARG A 11 -6.32 -34.64 -5.12
C ARG A 11 -5.19 -35.65 -4.88
N ARG A 12 -4.02 -35.20 -4.38
CA ARG A 12 -2.92 -36.07 -3.93
C ARG A 12 -3.32 -37.00 -2.77
N ARG A 13 -4.20 -36.56 -1.88
CA ARG A 13 -4.70 -37.35 -0.74
C ARG A 13 -5.70 -38.42 -1.17
N GLN A 14 -6.56 -38.12 -2.15
CA GLN A 14 -7.48 -39.10 -2.75
C GLN A 14 -6.74 -40.12 -3.62
N GLU A 15 -5.77 -39.69 -4.42
CA GLU A 15 -4.90 -40.60 -5.17
C GLU A 15 -4.14 -41.55 -4.24
N PHE A 16 -3.61 -41.04 -3.11
CA PHE A 16 -2.96 -41.84 -2.06
C PHE A 16 -3.89 -42.88 -1.43
N LEU A 17 -5.14 -42.50 -1.14
CA LEU A 17 -6.14 -43.41 -0.56
C LEU A 17 -6.63 -44.46 -1.57
N SER A 18 -6.72 -44.11 -2.86
CA SER A 18 -7.11 -45.03 -3.93
C SER A 18 -6.01 -46.04 -4.29
N ALA A 19 -4.74 -45.61 -4.26
CA ALA A 19 -3.60 -46.49 -4.48
C ALA A 19 -3.40 -47.45 -3.29
N ALA A 20 -3.63 -46.98 -2.06
CA ALA A 20 -3.51 -47.82 -0.86
C ALA A 20 -4.63 -48.89 -0.76
N SER A 21 -5.86 -48.58 -1.22
CA SER A 21 -6.98 -49.53 -1.19
C SER A 21 -6.90 -50.61 -2.28
N LEU A 22 -6.29 -50.32 -3.43
CA LEU A 22 -6.08 -51.29 -4.52
C LEU A 22 -4.84 -52.18 -4.29
N MET A 23 -3.79 -51.66 -3.65
CA MET A 23 -2.52 -52.39 -3.49
C MET A 23 -2.47 -53.34 -2.29
N ALA A 24 -3.24 -53.07 -1.23
CA ALA A 24 -3.31 -53.94 -0.04
C ALA A 24 -3.82 -55.37 -0.32
N PRO A 25 -4.91 -55.59 -1.10
CA PRO A 25 -5.34 -56.95 -1.45
C PRO A 25 -4.38 -57.64 -2.44
N LEU A 26 -3.71 -56.87 -3.30
CA LEU A 26 -2.75 -57.38 -4.28
C LEU A 26 -1.45 -57.87 -3.62
N ALA A 27 -0.98 -57.15 -2.59
CA ALA A 27 0.11 -57.60 -1.72
C ALA A 27 -0.27 -58.85 -0.91
N GLY A 28 -1.51 -58.92 -0.42
CA GLY A 28 -2.06 -60.11 0.25
C GLY A 28 -2.13 -61.34 -0.67
N ALA A 29 -2.55 -61.15 -1.92
CA ALA A 29 -2.63 -62.19 -2.96
C ALA A 29 -1.24 -62.68 -3.40
N LEU A 30 -0.26 -61.77 -3.53
CA LEU A 30 1.14 -62.11 -3.82
C LEU A 30 1.80 -62.85 -2.66
N LEU A 31 1.51 -62.48 -1.41
CA LEU A 31 1.95 -63.20 -0.22
C LEU A 31 1.38 -64.62 -0.17
N THR A 32 0.10 -64.80 -0.51
CA THR A 32 -0.53 -66.13 -0.55
C THR A 32 -0.01 -66.97 -1.72
N LEU A 33 0.22 -66.39 -2.90
CA LEU A 33 0.84 -67.09 -4.03
C LEU A 33 2.30 -67.46 -3.78
N ALA A 34 3.07 -66.60 -3.11
CA ALA A 34 4.44 -66.90 -2.69
C ALA A 34 4.49 -68.01 -1.62
N PHE A 35 3.51 -68.03 -0.72
CA PHE A 35 3.34 -69.07 0.30
C PHE A 35 2.94 -70.41 -0.34
N LEU A 36 2.04 -70.39 -1.32
CA LEU A 36 1.62 -71.59 -2.07
C LEU A 36 2.76 -72.13 -2.96
N GLY A 37 3.51 -71.23 -3.62
CA GLY A 37 4.68 -71.57 -4.43
C GLY A 37 5.84 -72.11 -3.59
N GLY A 38 6.10 -71.54 -2.42
CA GLY A 38 7.13 -72.00 -1.49
C GLY A 38 6.82 -73.38 -0.87
N TYR A 39 5.55 -73.73 -0.74
CA TYR A 39 5.10 -75.04 -0.26
C TYR A 39 5.13 -76.12 -1.35
N LEU A 40 4.93 -75.76 -2.63
CA LEU A 40 4.86 -76.70 -3.75
C LEU A 40 6.21 -77.05 -4.39
N ILE A 41 7.28 -76.30 -4.09
CA ILE A 41 8.59 -76.53 -4.72
C ILE A 41 9.42 -77.53 -3.90
N ALA A 42 9.71 -78.68 -4.50
CA ALA A 42 10.50 -79.75 -3.90
C ALA A 42 11.88 -79.26 -3.39
N ARG A 43 12.34 -79.91 -2.31
CA ARG A 43 13.51 -79.66 -1.43
C ARG A 43 14.83 -79.20 -2.09
N GLN A 44 14.98 -79.33 -3.41
CA GLN A 44 16.19 -79.06 -4.19
C GLN A 44 16.31 -77.61 -4.70
N TRP A 45 15.26 -76.79 -4.60
CA TRP A 45 15.28 -75.38 -5.06
C TRP A 45 15.29 -74.34 -3.92
N GLN A 46 15.39 -74.79 -2.66
CA GLN A 46 15.33 -73.92 -1.48
C GLN A 46 16.44 -72.84 -1.47
N TRP A 47 17.62 -73.16 -2.00
CA TRP A 47 18.74 -72.22 -2.12
C TRP A 47 18.53 -71.19 -3.24
N LEU A 48 17.87 -71.57 -4.35
CA LEU A 48 17.52 -70.63 -5.42
C LEU A 48 16.42 -69.67 -4.96
N ALA A 49 15.43 -70.18 -4.21
CA ALA A 49 14.41 -69.37 -3.58
C ALA A 49 15.00 -68.36 -2.58
N LEU A 50 15.98 -68.78 -1.76
CA LEU A 50 16.68 -67.92 -0.82
C LEU A 50 17.52 -66.84 -1.53
N ALA A 51 18.19 -67.18 -2.64
CA ALA A 51 18.95 -66.24 -3.47
C ALA A 51 18.05 -65.24 -4.21
N LEU A 52 16.87 -65.66 -4.68
CA LEU A 52 15.88 -64.76 -5.28
C LEU A 52 15.22 -63.85 -4.22
N LEU A 53 14.97 -64.37 -3.00
CA LEU A 53 14.45 -63.56 -1.89
C LEU A 53 15.46 -62.51 -1.44
N SER A 54 16.76 -62.85 -1.35
CA SER A 54 17.80 -61.89 -0.97
C SER A 54 18.01 -60.82 -2.05
N GLY A 55 17.93 -61.20 -3.33
CA GLY A 55 17.93 -60.27 -4.46
C GLY A 55 16.72 -59.31 -4.47
N ALA A 56 15.52 -59.83 -4.17
CA ALA A 56 14.30 -59.02 -4.07
C ALA A 56 14.37 -58.03 -2.89
N VAL A 57 14.91 -58.45 -1.74
CA VAL A 57 15.09 -57.59 -0.56
C VAL A 57 16.10 -56.47 -0.83
N ALA A 58 17.19 -56.76 -1.55
CA ALA A 58 18.15 -55.74 -1.99
C ALA A 58 17.52 -54.73 -2.96
N GLY A 59 16.70 -55.19 -3.91
CA GLY A 59 15.96 -54.31 -4.84
C GLY A 59 14.93 -53.43 -4.14
N LEU A 60 14.19 -53.97 -3.16
CA LEU A 60 13.20 -53.21 -2.38
C LEU A 60 13.85 -52.22 -1.39
N PHE A 61 15.06 -52.50 -0.90
CA PHE A 61 15.83 -51.56 -0.08
C PHE A 61 16.33 -50.35 -0.88
N LEU A 62 16.69 -50.56 -2.15
CA LEU A 62 16.99 -49.46 -3.08
C LEU A 62 15.73 -48.64 -3.41
N PHE A 63 14.57 -49.30 -3.50
CA PHE A 63 13.28 -48.64 -3.76
C PHE A 63 12.76 -47.80 -2.58
N SER A 64 13.03 -48.20 -1.33
CA SER A 64 12.70 -47.37 -0.16
C SER A 64 13.58 -46.10 -0.10
N ARG A 65 14.85 -46.22 -0.50
CA ARG A 65 15.78 -45.08 -0.62
C ARG A 65 15.34 -44.08 -1.69
N PHE A 66 14.71 -44.55 -2.77
CA PHE A 66 14.09 -43.69 -3.80
C PHE A 66 12.98 -42.80 -3.22
N TRP A 67 12.08 -43.34 -2.39
CA TRP A 67 11.00 -42.54 -1.77
C TRP A 67 11.51 -41.57 -0.69
N LEU A 68 12.56 -41.95 0.03
CA LEU A 68 13.26 -41.06 0.97
C LEU A 68 13.91 -39.87 0.25
N SER A 69 14.55 -40.08 -0.92
CA SER A 69 15.12 -38.99 -1.73
C SER A 69 14.06 -38.03 -2.31
N ARG A 70 12.79 -38.44 -2.38
CA ARG A 70 11.65 -37.63 -2.84
C ARG A 70 10.88 -36.95 -1.69
N GLY A 71 11.42 -36.98 -0.47
CA GLY A 71 10.84 -36.31 0.71
C GLY A 71 9.55 -36.95 1.24
N ARG A 72 9.33 -38.26 1.01
CA ARG A 72 8.12 -38.98 1.44
C ARG A 72 8.43 -40.08 2.48
N PRO A 73 8.76 -39.72 3.73
CA PRO A 73 9.24 -40.65 4.75
C PRO A 73 8.18 -41.64 5.23
N ALA A 74 6.90 -41.25 5.26
CA ALA A 74 5.80 -42.12 5.69
C ALA A 74 5.60 -43.33 4.74
N LEU A 75 5.76 -43.12 3.43
CA LEU A 75 5.70 -44.20 2.44
C LEU A 75 6.91 -45.12 2.56
N ALA A 76 8.10 -44.56 2.76
CA ALA A 76 9.31 -45.34 2.97
C ALA A 76 9.22 -46.24 4.22
N ALA A 77 8.62 -45.74 5.32
CA ALA A 77 8.42 -46.50 6.55
C ALA A 77 7.44 -47.66 6.39
N VAL A 78 6.31 -47.44 5.69
CA VAL A 78 5.33 -48.51 5.39
C VAL A 78 5.97 -49.59 4.51
N TRP A 79 6.74 -49.18 3.50
CA TRP A 79 7.45 -50.12 2.63
C TRP A 79 8.54 -50.90 3.35
N LEU A 80 9.33 -50.26 4.22
CA LEU A 80 10.33 -50.96 5.04
C LEU A 80 9.68 -52.01 5.95
N GLY A 81 8.53 -51.68 6.56
CA GLY A 81 7.77 -52.60 7.40
C GLY A 81 7.29 -53.84 6.63
N LEU A 82 6.83 -53.64 5.39
CA LEU A 82 6.34 -54.72 4.52
C LEU A 82 7.48 -55.62 4.02
N VAL A 83 8.64 -55.03 3.70
CA VAL A 83 9.88 -55.77 3.35
C VAL A 83 10.38 -56.59 4.53
N ASN A 84 10.39 -56.01 5.73
CA ASN A 84 10.79 -56.72 6.94
C ASN A 84 9.85 -57.89 7.23
N ALA A 85 8.53 -57.69 7.07
CA ALA A 85 7.54 -58.76 7.23
C ALA A 85 7.72 -59.89 6.20
N LEU A 86 8.00 -59.57 4.93
CA LEU A 86 8.30 -60.55 3.88
C LEU A 86 9.61 -61.32 4.14
N PHE A 87 10.65 -60.64 4.62
CA PHE A 87 11.92 -61.26 4.94
C PHE A 87 11.78 -62.24 6.12
N TRP A 88 11.13 -61.81 7.21
CA TRP A 88 10.95 -62.67 8.39
C TRP A 88 9.97 -63.82 8.13
N SER A 89 8.94 -63.61 7.30
CA SER A 89 8.03 -64.70 6.88
C SER A 89 8.74 -65.71 5.96
N GLY A 90 9.54 -65.25 4.99
CA GLY A 90 10.36 -66.14 4.15
C GLY A 90 11.41 -66.91 4.94
N LEU A 91 12.06 -66.25 5.90
CA LEU A 91 13.04 -66.88 6.80
C LEU A 91 12.37 -67.92 7.72
N THR A 92 11.16 -67.63 8.23
CA THR A 92 10.42 -68.62 9.03
C THR A 92 9.93 -69.79 8.19
N VAL A 93 9.54 -69.62 6.92
CA VAL A 93 9.24 -70.74 6.02
C VAL A 93 10.48 -71.59 5.76
N PHE A 94 11.66 -70.97 5.59
CA PHE A 94 12.93 -71.68 5.40
C PHE A 94 13.34 -72.49 6.64
N VAL A 95 13.17 -71.92 7.84
CA VAL A 95 13.48 -72.57 9.12
C VAL A 95 12.41 -73.61 9.52
N SER A 96 11.16 -73.41 9.13
CA SER A 96 10.02 -74.27 9.52
C SER A 96 9.84 -75.56 8.72
N GLY A 97 10.78 -75.87 7.81
CA GLY A 97 10.95 -77.25 7.34
C GLY A 97 11.17 -78.28 8.47
N ILE A 98 11.33 -77.84 9.73
CA ILE A 98 11.58 -78.71 10.89
C ILE A 98 10.47 -78.66 11.97
N SER A 99 9.53 -77.71 12.03
CA SER A 99 8.37 -77.83 12.96
C SER A 99 7.41 -76.63 12.87
N GLY A 100 6.12 -76.90 12.71
CA GLY A 100 5.05 -75.90 12.56
C GLY A 100 4.66 -75.09 13.81
N LEU A 101 5.46 -75.08 14.87
CA LEU A 101 5.09 -74.47 16.17
C LEU A 101 5.38 -72.97 16.30
N LEU A 102 6.12 -72.36 15.35
CA LEU A 102 6.64 -70.98 15.46
C LEU A 102 6.04 -69.97 14.46
N VAL A 103 5.04 -70.37 13.66
CA VAL A 103 4.53 -69.53 12.55
C VAL A 103 3.56 -68.43 13.03
N LEU A 104 2.80 -68.66 14.09
CA LEU A 104 1.80 -67.70 14.60
C LEU A 104 2.38 -66.42 15.25
N PRO A 105 3.42 -66.49 16.11
CA PRO A 105 4.00 -65.29 16.71
C PRO A 105 4.64 -64.35 15.67
N ALA A 106 5.21 -64.90 14.60
CA ALA A 106 5.90 -64.14 13.56
C ALA A 106 4.95 -63.30 12.67
N LEU A 107 3.68 -63.68 12.55
CA LEU A 107 2.65 -62.94 11.80
C LEU A 107 1.98 -61.83 12.63
N LEU A 108 1.89 -62.00 13.95
CA LEU A 108 1.22 -61.05 14.87
C LEU A 108 2.03 -59.76 15.12
N VAL A 109 3.35 -59.85 15.14
CA VAL A 109 4.26 -58.71 15.34
C VAL A 109 4.19 -57.67 14.20
N PRO A 110 4.24 -58.02 12.91
CA PRO A 110 4.12 -57.03 11.84
C PRO A 110 2.69 -56.48 11.71
N LEU A 111 1.66 -57.26 12.02
CA LEU A 111 0.25 -56.83 11.95
C LEU A 111 -0.10 -55.83 13.06
N SER A 112 0.44 -56.03 14.27
CA SER A 112 0.33 -55.07 15.38
C SER A 112 1.11 -53.77 15.11
N MET A 113 2.30 -53.86 14.51
CA MET A 113 3.06 -52.69 14.05
C MET A 113 2.32 -51.89 12.96
N ALA A 114 1.65 -52.55 12.02
CA ALA A 114 0.83 -51.91 10.99
C ALA A 114 -0.41 -51.20 11.58
N PHE A 115 -1.02 -51.76 12.63
CA PHE A 115 -2.12 -51.12 13.36
C PHE A 115 -1.69 -49.85 14.10
N LEU A 116 -0.53 -49.90 14.78
CA LEU A 116 0.06 -48.76 15.48
C LEU A 116 0.43 -47.61 14.53
N GLY A 117 0.89 -47.92 13.31
CA GLY A 117 1.22 -46.94 12.28
C GLY A 117 0.03 -46.37 11.49
N ALA A 118 -1.18 -46.92 11.63
CA ALA A 118 -2.34 -46.52 10.82
C ALA A 118 -2.98 -45.19 11.26
N PRO A 119 -3.52 -44.36 10.34
CA PRO A 119 -4.22 -43.12 10.67
C PRO A 119 -5.47 -43.37 11.55
N PRO A 120 -5.81 -42.47 12.48
CA PRO A 120 -6.82 -42.72 13.53
C PRO A 120 -8.22 -43.07 13.00
N ARG A 121 -8.59 -42.62 11.80
CA ARG A 121 -9.89 -42.93 11.16
C ARG A 121 -9.99 -44.36 10.61
N LEU A 122 -8.87 -45.02 10.32
CA LEU A 122 -8.82 -46.37 9.74
C LEU A 122 -8.63 -47.47 10.79
N ARG A 123 -8.11 -47.12 11.96
CA ARG A 123 -7.92 -48.03 13.10
C ARG A 123 -9.17 -48.85 13.47
N PRO A 124 -10.40 -48.31 13.55
CA PRO A 124 -11.55 -49.14 13.92
C PRO A 124 -11.90 -50.21 12.87
N ARG A 125 -11.70 -49.93 11.58
CA ARG A 125 -11.91 -50.93 10.50
C ARG A 125 -10.81 -51.98 10.47
N LEU A 126 -9.57 -51.56 10.70
CA LEU A 126 -8.42 -52.47 10.81
C LEU A 126 -8.51 -53.37 12.06
N ALA A 127 -9.04 -52.86 13.17
CA ALA A 127 -9.30 -53.64 14.38
C ALA A 127 -10.32 -54.77 14.10
N LEU A 128 -11.40 -54.46 13.40
CA LEU A 128 -12.43 -55.44 13.03
C LEU A 128 -11.89 -56.52 12.07
N ALA A 129 -11.03 -56.11 11.11
CA ALA A 129 -10.37 -57.05 10.21
C ALA A 129 -9.35 -57.93 10.94
N LEU A 130 -8.64 -57.38 11.94
CA LEU A 130 -7.74 -58.15 12.81
C LEU A 130 -8.51 -59.18 13.64
N GLU A 131 -9.65 -58.80 14.23
CA GLU A 131 -10.52 -59.74 14.94
C GLU A 131 -11.00 -60.87 14.03
N GLY A 132 -11.38 -60.57 12.78
CA GLY A 132 -11.79 -61.57 11.79
C GLY A 132 -10.65 -62.52 11.40
N VAL A 133 -9.44 -62.01 11.19
CA VAL A 133 -8.25 -62.84 10.87
C VAL A 133 -7.84 -63.70 12.05
N VAL A 134 -7.90 -63.16 13.27
CA VAL A 134 -7.61 -63.88 14.51
C VAL A 134 -8.65 -64.98 14.77
N ALA A 135 -9.93 -64.70 14.55
CA ALA A 135 -10.99 -65.70 14.65
C ALA A 135 -10.86 -66.79 13.57
N ALA A 136 -10.53 -66.41 12.33
CA ALA A 136 -10.30 -67.36 11.24
C ALA A 136 -9.08 -68.25 11.49
N LEU A 137 -7.98 -67.70 12.02
CA LEU A 137 -6.80 -68.46 12.43
C LEU A 137 -7.09 -69.38 13.61
N ALA A 138 -7.92 -68.95 14.57
CA ALA A 138 -8.35 -69.79 15.68
C ALA A 138 -9.20 -70.98 15.21
N VAL A 139 -10.09 -70.77 14.22
CA VAL A 139 -10.92 -71.82 13.61
C VAL A 139 -10.08 -72.79 12.77
N LEU A 140 -9.17 -72.28 11.92
CA LEU A 140 -8.25 -73.10 11.12
C LEU A 140 -7.35 -73.97 12.00
N TRP A 141 -6.92 -73.46 13.15
CA TRP A 141 -6.08 -74.21 14.08
C TRP A 141 -6.90 -75.25 14.88
N LEU A 142 -8.18 -74.98 15.17
CA LEU A 142 -9.09 -75.94 15.79
C LEU A 142 -9.35 -77.17 14.90
N GLU A 143 -9.51 -76.99 13.59
CA GLU A 143 -9.71 -78.11 12.65
C GLU A 143 -8.43 -78.93 12.42
N PHE A 144 -7.26 -78.28 12.30
CA PHE A 144 -6.01 -78.96 11.95
C PHE A 144 -5.21 -79.53 13.14
N ALA A 145 -5.51 -79.14 14.39
CA ALA A 145 -4.85 -79.71 15.57
C ALA A 145 -5.35 -81.13 15.93
N SER A 146 -6.48 -81.58 15.37
CA SER A 146 -7.16 -82.82 15.78
C SER A 146 -6.48 -84.15 15.39
N PRO A 147 -5.61 -84.25 14.35
CA PRO A 147 -4.90 -85.50 14.07
C PRO A 147 -3.56 -85.62 14.81
N VAL A 148 -2.83 -84.51 15.00
CA VAL A 148 -1.47 -84.54 15.57
C VAL A 148 -1.48 -84.69 17.09
N ALA A 149 -2.51 -84.16 17.77
CA ALA A 149 -2.64 -84.26 19.22
C ALA A 149 -2.94 -85.68 19.75
N ARG A 150 -3.34 -86.62 18.89
CA ARG A 150 -3.65 -88.01 19.31
C ARG A 150 -2.43 -88.92 19.43
N LEU A 151 -1.24 -88.50 18.98
CA LEU A 151 -0.07 -89.38 18.86
C LEU A 151 0.95 -89.31 20.00
N VAL A 152 0.75 -88.45 21.02
CA VAL A 152 1.63 -88.40 22.19
C VAL A 152 0.81 -88.46 23.48
N ALA A 153 0.80 -89.66 24.09
CA ALA A 153 0.16 -89.90 25.38
C ALA A 153 0.88 -89.11 26.49
N GLY A 154 0.14 -88.23 27.19
CA GLY A 154 0.61 -87.52 28.40
C GLY A 154 0.33 -86.02 28.48
N ALA A 155 -0.32 -85.41 27.47
CA ALA A 155 -0.41 -83.95 27.36
C ALA A 155 -1.84 -83.38 27.27
N GLN A 156 -2.79 -83.88 28.09
CA GLN A 156 -4.17 -83.37 28.03
C GLN A 156 -4.37 -81.91 28.47
N MET A 157 -3.34 -81.19 28.97
CA MET A 157 -3.55 -79.85 29.53
C MET A 157 -2.48 -78.78 29.21
N ARG A 158 -1.60 -78.99 28.22
CA ARG A 158 -0.61 -77.96 27.81
C ARG A 158 -1.17 -76.93 26.82
N TRP A 159 -2.36 -77.16 26.26
CA TRP A 159 -2.99 -76.28 25.28
C TRP A 159 -3.68 -75.04 25.90
N LEU A 160 -3.86 -74.98 27.23
CA LEU A 160 -4.52 -73.85 27.92
C LEU A 160 -3.59 -72.68 28.27
N LEU A 161 -2.29 -72.91 28.43
CA LEU A 161 -1.30 -71.84 28.68
C LEU A 161 -1.25 -70.76 27.58
N PRO A 162 -1.27 -71.12 26.28
CA PRO A 162 -1.39 -70.15 25.20
C PRO A 162 -2.67 -69.30 25.26
N TRP A 163 -3.80 -69.89 25.69
CA TRP A 163 -5.07 -69.18 25.84
C TRP A 163 -5.02 -68.15 26.98
N ALA A 164 -4.41 -68.50 28.12
CA ALA A 164 -4.22 -67.57 29.23
C ALA A 164 -3.30 -66.40 28.84
N ALA A 165 -2.21 -66.68 28.12
CA ALA A 165 -1.32 -65.64 27.58
C ALA A 165 -2.02 -64.76 26.54
N PHE A 166 -2.85 -65.34 25.67
CA PHE A 166 -3.62 -64.62 24.66
C PHE A 166 -4.68 -63.68 25.27
N LEU A 167 -5.43 -64.14 26.27
CA LEU A 167 -6.38 -63.31 27.02
C LEU A 167 -5.69 -62.18 27.78
N LEU A 168 -4.50 -62.44 28.33
CA LEU A 168 -3.71 -61.46 29.06
C LEU A 168 -3.19 -60.36 28.12
N ILE A 169 -2.71 -60.71 26.92
CA ILE A 169 -2.27 -59.75 25.90
C ILE A 169 -3.47 -58.96 25.35
N GLY A 170 -4.60 -59.62 25.09
CA GLY A 170 -5.84 -58.96 24.65
C GLY A 170 -6.37 -57.96 25.68
N ALA A 171 -6.37 -58.33 26.96
CA ALA A 171 -6.79 -57.46 28.05
C ALA A 171 -5.85 -56.26 28.25
N LEU A 172 -4.52 -56.48 28.27
CA LEU A 172 -3.56 -55.41 28.58
C LEU A 172 -3.33 -54.44 27.42
N VAL A 173 -3.41 -54.91 26.17
CA VAL A 173 -3.00 -54.13 24.99
C VAL A 173 -4.19 -53.66 24.17
N ILE A 174 -5.18 -54.53 23.95
CA ILE A 174 -6.28 -54.25 23.01
C ILE A 174 -7.36 -53.43 23.70
N LEU A 175 -7.77 -53.77 24.93
CA LEU A 175 -8.85 -53.07 25.62
C LEU A 175 -8.58 -51.56 25.83
N PRO A 176 -7.37 -51.14 26.28
CA PRO A 176 -7.03 -49.72 26.44
C PRO A 176 -6.91 -48.98 25.09
N ALA A 177 -6.46 -49.68 24.04
CA ALA A 177 -6.27 -49.12 22.70
C ALA A 177 -7.53 -49.18 21.81
N SER A 178 -8.54 -49.97 22.19
CA SER A 178 -9.80 -50.14 21.46
C SER A 178 -10.68 -48.89 21.55
N GLY A 179 -11.49 -48.60 20.52
CA GLY A 179 -12.42 -47.46 20.50
C GLY A 179 -13.73 -47.65 21.28
N TYR A 180 -13.79 -48.57 22.25
CA TYR A 180 -15.02 -48.99 22.93
C TYR A 180 -15.71 -47.85 23.72
N PRO A 181 -17.05 -47.71 23.80
CA PRO A 181 -17.71 -46.55 24.41
C PRO A 181 -17.66 -46.49 25.96
N LEU A 182 -16.60 -47.02 26.59
CA LEU A 182 -16.31 -46.84 28.01
C LEU A 182 -15.26 -45.73 28.20
N PRO A 183 -15.31 -44.91 29.26
CA PRO A 183 -14.23 -43.99 29.58
C PRO A 183 -12.92 -44.75 29.85
N LEU A 184 -11.78 -44.17 29.46
CA LEU A 184 -10.45 -44.81 29.53
C LEU A 184 -10.15 -45.44 30.91
N GLN A 185 -10.61 -44.82 32.00
CA GLN A 185 -10.47 -45.34 33.36
C GLN A 185 -11.16 -46.70 33.54
N ARG A 186 -12.40 -46.85 33.07
CA ARG A 186 -13.14 -48.11 33.17
C ARG A 186 -12.49 -49.17 32.29
N ARG A 187 -11.92 -48.80 31.13
CA ARG A 187 -11.18 -49.73 30.27
C ARG A 187 -9.90 -50.23 30.94
N LEU A 188 -9.11 -49.34 31.58
CA LEU A 188 -7.90 -49.72 32.32
C LEU A 188 -8.21 -50.59 33.53
N ILE A 189 -9.26 -50.27 34.30
CA ILE A 189 -9.69 -51.08 35.45
C ILE A 189 -10.12 -52.48 34.97
N VAL A 190 -10.94 -52.56 33.92
CA VAL A 190 -11.38 -53.84 33.35
C VAL A 190 -10.19 -54.63 32.76
N ALA A 191 -9.25 -53.97 32.10
CA ALA A 191 -8.03 -54.59 31.59
C ALA A 191 -7.17 -55.21 32.70
N VAL A 192 -6.95 -54.49 33.80
CA VAL A 192 -6.18 -54.96 34.95
C VAL A 192 -6.90 -56.12 35.65
N LEU A 193 -8.22 -56.05 35.82
CA LEU A 193 -9.02 -57.13 36.40
C LEU A 193 -9.01 -58.40 35.53
N LEU A 194 -9.14 -58.26 34.21
CA LEU A 194 -9.08 -59.39 33.27
C LEU A 194 -7.68 -60.03 33.24
N ALA A 195 -6.63 -59.21 33.26
CA ALA A 195 -5.25 -59.70 33.33
C ALA A 195 -4.93 -60.40 34.65
N ALA A 196 -5.56 -60.01 35.76
CA ALA A 196 -5.45 -60.70 37.04
C ALA A 196 -6.27 -62.00 37.10
N ALA A 197 -7.40 -62.08 36.38
CA ALA A 197 -8.26 -63.26 36.35
C ALA A 197 -7.72 -64.41 35.47
N ALA A 198 -6.98 -64.09 34.40
CA ALA A 198 -6.49 -65.10 33.45
C ALA A 198 -5.50 -66.14 34.05
N PRO A 199 -4.50 -65.76 34.87
CA PRO A 199 -3.58 -66.72 35.52
C PRO A 199 -4.30 -67.59 36.56
N VAL A 200 -5.29 -67.01 37.24
CA VAL A 200 -6.12 -67.68 38.24
C VAL A 200 -6.94 -68.78 37.59
N LEU A 201 -7.68 -68.47 36.52
CA LEU A 201 -8.46 -69.45 35.76
C LEU A 201 -7.57 -70.56 35.17
N ALA A 202 -6.36 -70.22 34.71
CA ALA A 202 -5.40 -71.20 34.21
C ALA A 202 -4.90 -72.16 35.31
N LEU A 203 -4.67 -71.68 36.54
CA LEU A 203 -4.28 -72.53 37.67
C LEU A 203 -5.42 -73.42 38.18
N GLY A 204 -6.67 -72.94 38.15
CA GLY A 204 -7.82 -73.69 38.68
C GLY A 204 -8.10 -74.97 37.90
N VAL A 205 -7.78 -74.97 36.60
CA VAL A 205 -7.88 -76.15 35.75
C VAL A 205 -6.78 -77.16 36.06
N ILE A 206 -5.57 -76.72 36.41
CA ILE A 206 -4.43 -77.61 36.75
C ILE A 206 -4.67 -78.37 38.07
N VAL A 207 -5.40 -77.77 39.01
CA VAL A 207 -5.66 -78.34 40.36
C VAL A 207 -6.83 -79.34 40.38
N TRP A 208 -7.54 -79.54 39.26
CA TRP A 208 -8.63 -80.51 39.18
C TRP A 208 -8.20 -81.85 38.54
N PRO A 209 -7.60 -82.79 39.31
CA PRO A 209 -7.71 -84.21 39.01
C PRO A 209 -8.53 -84.92 40.11
N GLY A 210 -9.49 -85.74 39.68
CA GLY A 210 -10.40 -86.48 40.56
C GLY A 210 -9.69 -87.37 41.59
N GLY A 211 -10.20 -87.34 42.82
CA GLY A 211 -9.74 -88.19 43.93
C GLY A 211 -10.08 -87.57 45.29
N GLU A 212 -10.90 -88.26 46.09
CA GLU A 212 -11.53 -87.72 47.29
C GLU A 212 -10.50 -87.34 48.39
N ALA A 213 -10.75 -86.19 49.03
CA ALA A 213 -9.99 -85.51 50.09
C ALA A 213 -8.90 -84.48 49.66
N VAL A 214 -7.92 -84.83 48.82
CA VAL A 214 -6.81 -83.89 48.47
C VAL A 214 -7.27 -82.75 47.56
N GLY A 215 -8.24 -83.00 46.66
CA GLY A 215 -8.78 -81.98 45.76
C GLY A 215 -9.54 -80.84 46.44
N ARG A 216 -10.15 -81.07 47.63
CA ARG A 216 -10.92 -80.02 48.33
C ARG A 216 -10.02 -78.93 48.92
N LEU A 217 -8.95 -79.32 49.61
CA LEU A 217 -7.98 -78.36 50.19
C LEU A 217 -7.29 -77.55 49.10
N ALA A 218 -6.86 -78.21 48.02
CA ALA A 218 -6.21 -77.53 46.90
C ALA A 218 -7.16 -76.55 46.17
N PHE A 219 -8.45 -76.90 46.05
CA PHE A 219 -9.49 -76.00 45.50
C PHE A 219 -9.69 -74.76 46.37
N TRP A 220 -9.80 -74.91 47.71
CA TRP A 220 -9.96 -73.77 48.61
C TRP A 220 -8.72 -72.88 48.66
N SER A 221 -7.51 -73.46 48.63
CA SER A 221 -6.27 -72.70 48.52
C SER A 221 -6.18 -71.92 47.21
N TRP A 222 -6.60 -72.52 46.10
CA TRP A 222 -6.69 -71.83 44.81
C TRP A 222 -7.69 -70.68 44.82
N LEU A 223 -8.89 -70.90 45.38
CA LEU A 223 -9.92 -69.87 45.52
C LEU A 223 -9.45 -68.70 46.41
N ALA A 224 -8.66 -68.98 47.44
CA ALA A 224 -8.06 -67.95 48.27
C ALA A 224 -7.02 -67.11 47.49
N VAL A 225 -6.15 -67.74 46.70
CA VAL A 225 -5.18 -67.05 45.84
C VAL A 225 -5.88 -66.24 44.74
N ALA A 226 -6.95 -66.78 44.16
CA ALA A 226 -7.82 -66.09 43.21
C ALA A 226 -8.39 -64.80 43.79
N PHE A 227 -8.92 -64.89 45.01
CA PHE A 227 -9.54 -63.75 45.68
C PHE A 227 -8.51 -62.68 46.08
N LEU A 228 -7.35 -63.08 46.60
CA LEU A 228 -6.27 -62.16 46.97
C LEU A 228 -5.69 -61.42 45.76
N SER A 229 -5.49 -62.12 44.64
CA SER A 229 -4.98 -61.50 43.40
C SER A 229 -5.99 -60.53 42.78
N ALA A 230 -7.29 -60.87 42.78
CA ALA A 230 -8.34 -59.95 42.36
C ALA A 230 -8.42 -58.71 43.26
N GLY A 231 -8.29 -58.88 44.58
CA GLY A 231 -8.23 -57.78 45.54
C GLY A 231 -7.04 -56.85 45.31
N LEU A 232 -5.85 -57.40 45.06
CA LEU A 232 -4.64 -56.64 44.75
C LEU A 232 -4.77 -55.87 43.43
N ALA A 233 -5.32 -56.49 42.39
CA ALA A 233 -5.58 -55.86 41.11
C ALA A 233 -6.56 -54.68 41.23
N TRP A 234 -7.62 -54.86 42.03
CA TRP A 234 -8.57 -53.78 42.33
C TRP A 234 -7.88 -52.63 43.09
N LEU A 235 -7.05 -52.93 44.09
CA LEU A 235 -6.27 -51.92 44.82
C LEU A 235 -5.32 -51.14 43.91
N ILE A 236 -4.59 -51.82 43.01
CA ILE A 236 -3.71 -51.16 42.02
C ILE A 236 -4.53 -50.29 41.08
N ALA A 237 -5.68 -50.77 40.61
CA ALA A 237 -6.53 -50.00 39.70
C ALA A 237 -7.13 -48.75 40.39
N VAL A 238 -7.53 -48.86 41.66
CA VAL A 238 -7.96 -47.72 42.49
C VAL A 238 -6.80 -46.77 42.74
N ALA A 239 -5.60 -47.28 43.04
CA ALA A 239 -4.40 -46.47 43.23
C ALA A 239 -4.09 -45.67 41.96
N VAL A 240 -3.94 -46.31 40.80
CA VAL A 240 -3.73 -45.65 39.50
C VAL A 240 -4.83 -44.64 39.18
N SER A 241 -6.09 -44.98 39.47
CA SER A 241 -7.22 -44.06 39.27
C SER A 241 -7.10 -42.80 40.12
N ARG A 242 -6.64 -42.93 41.37
CA ARG A 242 -6.53 -41.82 42.33
C ARG A 242 -5.25 -41.01 42.13
N THR A 243 -4.11 -41.65 41.88
CA THR A 243 -2.79 -40.99 41.82
C THR A 243 -2.50 -40.39 40.46
N ILE A 244 -2.93 -41.00 39.35
CA ILE A 244 -2.56 -40.54 38.00
C ILE A 244 -3.77 -39.91 37.31
N LEU A 245 -4.91 -40.59 37.35
CA LEU A 245 -6.05 -40.29 36.48
C LEU A 245 -6.93 -39.13 36.97
N LEU A 246 -7.08 -38.96 38.29
CA LEU A 246 -7.82 -37.83 38.89
C LEU A 246 -7.09 -36.48 38.67
N PRO A 247 -5.78 -36.36 38.95
CA PRO A 247 -5.02 -35.12 38.74
C PRO A 247 -5.03 -34.67 37.27
N LEU A 248 -4.81 -35.59 36.33
CA LEU A 248 -4.85 -35.28 34.90
C LEU A 248 -6.23 -34.77 34.44
N ARG A 249 -7.32 -35.23 35.06
CA ARG A 249 -8.67 -34.71 34.78
C ARG A 249 -8.92 -33.35 35.42
N ALA A 250 -8.34 -33.06 36.58
CA ALA A 250 -8.45 -31.75 37.22
C ALA A 250 -7.79 -30.64 36.36
N LEU A 251 -6.79 -30.99 35.56
CA LEU A 251 -6.14 -30.07 34.60
C LEU A 251 -6.99 -29.77 33.36
N GLY A 252 -7.87 -30.69 32.95
CA GLY A 252 -8.67 -30.60 31.71
C GLY A 252 -9.54 -29.33 31.60
N PRO A 253 -10.42 -29.03 32.57
CA PRO A 253 -11.33 -27.88 32.51
C PRO A 253 -10.61 -26.52 32.49
N LYS A 254 -9.44 -26.42 33.14
CA LYS A 254 -8.66 -25.18 33.22
C LYS A 254 -7.88 -24.90 31.93
N VAL A 255 -7.46 -25.94 31.21
CA VAL A 255 -6.78 -25.80 29.91
C VAL A 255 -7.75 -25.52 28.77
N THR A 256 -9.03 -25.89 28.91
CA THR A 256 -10.10 -25.61 27.93
C THR A 256 -10.95 -24.38 28.27
N ALA A 257 -10.60 -23.61 29.30
CA ALA A 257 -11.37 -22.44 29.69
C ALA A 257 -11.33 -21.38 28.57
N GLU A 258 -12.49 -21.00 28.05
CA GLU A 258 -12.65 -20.06 26.93
C GLU A 258 -12.24 -18.61 27.26
N THR A 259 -12.01 -18.28 28.54
CA THR A 259 -11.71 -16.91 28.98
C THR A 259 -10.25 -16.77 29.41
N VAL A 260 -9.57 -15.76 28.85
CA VAL A 260 -8.18 -15.37 29.17
C VAL A 260 -7.97 -15.14 30.67
N GLU A 261 -9.02 -14.75 31.39
CA GLU A 261 -9.00 -14.46 32.82
C GLU A 261 -8.81 -15.73 33.68
N ALA A 262 -9.40 -16.87 33.28
CA ALA A 262 -9.22 -18.15 33.97
C ALA A 262 -7.84 -18.77 33.74
N ALA A 263 -7.13 -18.34 32.69
CA ALA A 263 -5.77 -18.75 32.36
C ALA A 263 -4.68 -17.90 33.05
N ARG A 264 -5.04 -16.85 33.79
CA ARG A 264 -4.08 -15.99 34.51
C ARG A 264 -3.55 -16.63 35.79
N GLU A 265 -4.32 -17.52 36.42
CA GLU A 265 -3.84 -18.23 37.60
C GLU A 265 -2.98 -19.43 37.21
N PRO A 266 -1.74 -19.53 37.73
CA PRO A 266 -0.91 -20.70 37.47
C PRO A 266 -1.60 -21.95 38.02
N LEU A 267 -1.52 -23.05 37.26
CA LEU A 267 -2.06 -24.32 37.72
C LEU A 267 -1.30 -24.74 39.00
N PRO A 268 -2.00 -25.12 40.07
CA PRO A 268 -1.35 -25.52 41.31
C PRO A 268 -0.49 -26.77 41.07
N VAL A 269 0.79 -26.69 41.43
CA VAL A 269 1.70 -27.83 41.39
C VAL A 269 1.43 -28.66 42.64
N LEU A 270 0.58 -29.69 42.51
CA LEU A 270 0.11 -30.51 43.62
C LEU A 270 1.03 -31.71 43.95
N TYR A 271 2.00 -32.01 43.10
CA TYR A 271 2.86 -33.20 43.17
C TYR A 271 4.31 -32.82 42.82
N GLU A 272 5.29 -33.50 43.41
CA GLU A 272 6.74 -33.32 43.14
C GLU A 272 7.30 -34.33 42.13
N ASP A 273 6.41 -35.04 41.42
CA ASP A 273 6.74 -36.08 40.45
C ASP A 273 6.69 -35.56 38.99
N GLU A 274 6.64 -36.46 38.00
CA GLU A 274 6.56 -36.11 36.58
C GLU A 274 5.28 -35.32 36.23
N ILE A 275 4.19 -35.48 36.99
CA ILE A 275 2.96 -34.71 36.82
C ILE A 275 3.18 -33.28 37.30
N GLY A 276 3.92 -33.11 38.40
CA GLY A 276 4.40 -31.81 38.87
C GLY A 276 5.26 -31.07 37.84
N ALA A 277 6.25 -31.76 37.26
CA ALA A 277 7.14 -31.22 36.24
C ALA A 277 6.39 -30.79 34.96
N LEU A 278 5.41 -31.59 34.50
CA LEU A 278 4.55 -31.24 33.38
C LEU A 278 3.71 -29.98 33.67
N THR A 279 3.15 -29.90 34.88
CA THR A 279 2.35 -28.74 35.31
C THR A 279 3.20 -27.46 35.34
N ALA A 280 4.43 -27.55 35.86
CA ALA A 280 5.38 -26.44 35.86
C ALA A 280 5.79 -26.01 34.44
N ALA A 281 6.06 -26.96 33.55
CA ALA A 281 6.38 -26.68 32.15
C ALA A 281 5.22 -26.01 31.41
N LEU A 282 3.98 -26.44 31.67
CA LEU A 282 2.78 -25.84 31.09
C LEU A 282 2.57 -24.41 31.59
N ASN A 283 2.73 -24.18 32.90
CA ASN A 283 2.69 -22.83 33.49
C ASN A 283 3.73 -21.91 32.85
N GLY A 284 4.97 -22.38 32.65
CA GLY A 284 6.02 -21.62 31.97
C GLY A 284 5.71 -21.31 30.50
N ALA A 285 5.05 -22.24 29.79
CA ALA A 285 4.60 -22.00 28.42
C ALA A 285 3.47 -20.95 28.35
N VAL A 286 2.48 -21.05 29.26
CA VAL A 286 1.38 -20.08 29.36
C VAL A 286 1.90 -18.68 29.70
N ALA A 287 2.83 -18.57 30.65
CA ALA A 287 3.43 -17.29 31.04
C ALA A 287 4.19 -16.63 29.87
N ARG A 288 4.98 -17.40 29.11
CA ARG A 288 5.66 -16.89 27.91
C ARG A 288 4.67 -16.41 26.85
N TRP A 289 3.61 -17.18 26.61
CA TRP A 289 2.59 -16.81 25.62
C TRP A 289 1.84 -15.54 26.02
N GLN A 290 1.53 -15.37 27.31
CA GLN A 290 0.93 -14.14 27.84
C GLN A 290 1.83 -12.93 27.63
N GLN A 291 3.12 -13.05 27.93
CA GLN A 291 4.10 -11.98 27.73
C GLN A 291 4.22 -11.60 26.24
N GLU A 292 4.19 -12.58 25.35
CA GLU A 292 4.25 -12.35 23.89
C GLU A 292 2.99 -11.62 23.38
N VAL A 293 1.80 -12.06 23.81
CA VAL A 293 0.53 -11.39 23.47
C VAL A 293 0.50 -9.94 23.95
N GLU A 294 0.93 -9.68 25.19
CA GLU A 294 0.99 -8.33 25.75
C GLU A 294 1.97 -7.44 24.96
N SER A 295 3.14 -7.98 24.61
CA SER A 295 4.14 -7.25 23.80
C SER A 295 3.61 -6.91 22.39
N LEU A 296 2.90 -7.84 21.75
CA LEU A 296 2.30 -7.62 20.43
C LEU A 296 1.16 -6.61 20.50
N GLN A 297 0.32 -6.68 21.54
CA GLN A 297 -0.73 -5.68 21.76
C GLN A 297 -0.15 -4.29 21.94
N LYS A 298 0.93 -4.15 22.73
CA LYS A 298 1.61 -2.87 22.92
C LYS A 298 2.19 -2.34 21.62
N ALA A 299 2.92 -3.18 20.87
CA ALA A 299 3.48 -2.81 19.57
C ALA A 299 2.41 -2.41 18.55
N LEU A 300 1.25 -3.08 18.56
CA LEU A 300 0.13 -2.75 17.69
C LEU A 300 -0.49 -1.39 18.04
N HIS A 301 -0.67 -1.08 19.33
CA HIS A 301 -1.14 0.24 19.76
C HIS A 301 -0.16 1.33 19.35
N GLU A 302 1.14 1.14 19.59
CA GLU A 302 2.18 2.09 19.19
C GLU A 302 2.22 2.32 17.66
N GLN A 303 2.07 1.27 16.86
CA GLN A 303 1.96 1.37 15.39
C GLN A 303 0.70 2.12 14.98
N ARG A 304 -0.44 1.81 15.60
CA ARG A 304 -1.72 2.46 15.30
C ARG A 304 -1.65 3.96 15.58
N ASP A 305 -1.11 4.36 16.73
CA ASP A 305 -0.98 5.76 17.11
C ASP A 305 -0.04 6.53 16.15
N ARG A 306 1.02 5.87 15.63
CA ARG A 306 1.89 6.46 14.59
C ARG A 306 1.14 6.66 13.27
N VAL A 307 0.37 5.67 12.83
CA VAL A 307 -0.41 5.77 11.57
C VAL A 307 -1.50 6.83 11.68
N GLU A 308 -2.20 6.92 12.82
CA GLU A 308 -3.23 7.94 13.04
C GLU A 308 -2.63 9.36 13.05
N ARG A 309 -1.50 9.57 13.74
CA ARG A 309 -0.78 10.87 13.70
C ARG A 309 -0.36 11.27 12.29
N ARG A 310 0.23 10.35 11.53
CA ARG A 310 0.62 10.59 10.12
C ARG A 310 -0.59 10.91 9.24
N ALA A 311 -1.71 10.22 9.45
CA ALA A 311 -2.94 10.48 8.71
C ALA A 311 -3.53 11.88 9.02
N LEU A 312 -3.45 12.34 10.27
CA LEU A 312 -3.87 13.69 10.66
C LEU A 312 -2.98 14.76 10.01
N GLN A 313 -1.66 14.61 10.12
CA GLN A 313 -0.69 15.53 9.48
C GLN A 313 -0.91 15.60 7.97
N ALA A 314 -1.01 14.46 7.28
CA ALA A 314 -1.24 14.40 5.83
C ALA A 314 -2.58 15.05 5.41
N ARG A 315 -3.65 14.89 6.21
CA ARG A 315 -4.94 15.56 5.96
C ARG A 315 -4.82 17.06 6.06
N ALA A 316 -4.14 17.57 7.10
CA ALA A 316 -3.94 18.99 7.30
C ALA A 316 -3.18 19.62 6.13
N VAL A 317 -2.07 19.01 5.69
CA VAL A 317 -1.32 19.44 4.50
C VAL A 317 -2.22 19.47 3.26
N SER A 318 -3.00 18.40 3.04
CA SER A 318 -3.89 18.31 1.88
C SER A 318 -5.03 19.33 1.91
N GLU A 319 -5.48 19.73 3.10
CA GLU A 319 -6.51 20.76 3.28
C GLU A 319 -5.97 22.16 3.03
N ILE A 320 -4.77 22.47 3.54
CA ILE A 320 -4.03 23.71 3.21
C ILE A 320 -3.87 23.80 1.68
N ALA A 321 -3.45 22.70 1.05
CA ALA A 321 -3.28 22.64 -0.39
C ALA A 321 -4.57 22.84 -1.18
N ARG A 322 -5.68 22.23 -0.75
CA ARG A 322 -6.97 22.42 -1.44
C ARG A 322 -7.50 23.84 -1.33
N ARG A 323 -7.40 24.45 -0.14
CA ARG A 323 -7.98 25.78 0.11
C ARG A 323 -7.25 26.87 -0.69
N ALA A 324 -5.94 26.75 -0.78
CA ALA A 324 -5.11 27.58 -1.64
C ALA A 324 -5.42 27.42 -3.14
N ALA A 325 -5.68 26.19 -3.59
CA ALA A 325 -6.08 25.95 -4.99
C ALA A 325 -7.43 26.63 -5.33
N GLY A 326 -8.33 26.73 -4.35
CA GLY A 326 -9.70 27.27 -4.47
C GLY A 326 -9.82 28.78 -4.73
N GLY A 327 -8.71 29.52 -4.85
CA GLY A 327 -8.74 30.95 -5.17
C GLY A 327 -9.08 31.86 -3.98
N ALA A 328 -8.94 31.36 -2.75
CA ALA A 328 -9.04 32.15 -1.53
C ALA A 328 -7.98 33.27 -1.48
N GLU A 329 -8.26 34.31 -0.69
CA GLU A 329 -7.30 35.40 -0.47
C GLU A 329 -6.06 34.90 0.27
N GLU A 330 -4.89 35.45 -0.07
CA GLU A 330 -3.60 35.02 0.49
C GLU A 330 -3.60 35.03 2.03
N GLU A 331 -4.10 36.11 2.62
CA GLU A 331 -4.13 36.30 4.07
C GLU A 331 -4.98 35.23 4.77
N GLU A 332 -6.13 34.87 4.20
CA GLU A 332 -6.98 33.80 4.72
C GLU A 332 -6.29 32.43 4.64
N VAL A 333 -5.58 32.16 3.54
CA VAL A 333 -4.87 30.89 3.34
C VAL A 333 -3.72 30.75 4.34
N LEU A 334 -2.90 31.80 4.49
CA LEU A 334 -1.77 31.79 5.43
C LEU A 334 -2.27 31.66 6.87
N GLN A 335 -3.29 32.43 7.26
CA GLN A 335 -3.87 32.37 8.59
C GLN A 335 -4.46 30.99 8.92
N HIS A 336 -5.15 30.38 7.96
CA HIS A 336 -5.69 29.03 8.13
C HIS A 336 -4.57 27.97 8.20
N ALA A 337 -3.52 28.10 7.38
CA ALA A 337 -2.38 27.19 7.40
C ALA A 337 -1.64 27.22 8.74
N ALA A 338 -1.38 28.41 9.29
CA ALA A 338 -0.75 28.56 10.60
C ALA A 338 -1.59 27.90 11.70
N HIS A 339 -2.92 28.06 11.67
CA HIS A 339 -3.80 27.42 12.64
C HIS A 339 -3.82 25.88 12.52
N LEU A 340 -3.90 25.35 11.30
CA LEU A 340 -3.90 23.91 11.04
C LEU A 340 -2.58 23.25 11.41
N LEU A 341 -1.44 23.88 11.07
CA LEU A 341 -0.12 23.39 11.45
C LEU A 341 0.01 23.30 12.97
N ARG A 342 -0.42 24.35 13.67
CA ARG A 342 -0.41 24.35 15.14
C ARG A 342 -1.22 23.19 15.73
N GLN A 343 -2.43 22.96 15.24
CA GLN A 343 -3.30 21.89 15.75
C GLN A 343 -2.80 20.49 15.40
N SER A 344 -2.29 20.30 14.19
CA SER A 344 -1.96 18.96 13.66
C SER A 344 -0.63 18.43 14.18
N PHE A 345 0.29 19.33 14.54
CA PHE A 345 1.60 19.02 15.10
C PHE A 345 1.70 19.29 16.61
N ASP A 346 0.58 19.65 17.27
CA ASP A 346 0.53 19.98 18.72
C ASP A 346 1.59 21.02 19.12
N LEU A 347 1.63 22.13 18.36
CA LEU A 347 2.64 23.17 18.50
C LEU A 347 2.18 24.30 19.42
N TYR A 348 3.17 24.95 20.02
CA TYR A 348 2.98 26.14 20.84
C TYR A 348 2.65 27.36 19.98
N HIS A 349 3.43 27.58 18.92
CA HIS A 349 3.30 28.68 17.98
C HIS A 349 3.56 28.17 16.55
N ALA A 350 2.86 28.77 15.60
CA ALA A 350 3.12 28.62 14.17
C ALA A 350 2.93 29.99 13.52
N GLY A 351 3.98 30.54 12.93
CA GLY A 351 4.02 31.85 12.32
C GLY A 351 4.47 31.77 10.86
N ILE A 352 3.88 32.60 10.00
CA ILE A 352 4.33 32.72 8.60
C ILE A 352 4.79 34.14 8.36
N TYR A 353 6.07 34.27 8.06
CA TYR A 353 6.76 35.50 7.73
C TYR A 353 6.88 35.63 6.21
N LEU A 354 6.60 36.82 5.67
CA LEU A 354 6.84 37.12 4.25
C LEU A 354 7.94 38.18 4.12
N LEU A 355 8.81 38.02 3.12
CA LEU A 355 9.84 39.01 2.81
C LEU A 355 9.21 40.30 2.27
N GLU A 356 9.75 41.44 2.69
CA GLU A 356 9.49 42.73 2.04
C GLU A 356 10.18 42.82 0.66
N GLU A 357 9.80 43.81 -0.15
CA GLU A 357 10.34 43.97 -1.52
C GLU A 357 11.85 44.25 -1.54
N ASP A 358 12.42 44.82 -0.47
CA ASP A 358 13.85 45.08 -0.32
C ASP A 358 14.66 43.81 0.01
N GLY A 359 14.00 42.77 0.52
CA GLY A 359 14.61 41.51 0.94
C GLY A 359 15.40 41.58 2.26
N GLU A 360 15.34 42.70 2.97
CA GLU A 360 16.10 42.94 4.20
C GLU A 360 15.33 42.49 5.45
N PHE A 361 14.00 42.60 5.42
CA PHE A 361 13.14 42.21 6.53
C PHE A 361 12.06 41.21 6.10
N ALA A 362 11.70 40.32 7.04
CA ALA A 362 10.48 39.54 6.94
C ALA A 362 9.48 39.97 8.01
N ILE A 363 8.24 40.15 7.60
CA ILE A 363 7.13 40.56 8.47
C ILE A 363 6.25 39.35 8.75
N LEU A 364 5.88 39.16 10.02
CA LEU A 364 4.88 38.15 10.39
C LEU A 364 3.51 38.54 9.83
N ARG A 365 2.99 37.73 8.90
CA ARG A 365 1.71 37.98 8.22
C ARG A 365 0.57 37.12 8.72
N ALA A 366 0.87 35.95 9.27
CA ALA A 366 -0.13 35.04 9.82
C ALA A 366 0.42 34.29 11.02
N ALA A 367 -0.43 33.97 11.98
CA ALA A 367 -0.05 33.16 13.13
C ALA A 367 -1.21 32.33 13.71
N GLY A 368 -0.91 31.13 14.20
CA GLY A 368 -1.88 30.13 14.65
C GLY A 368 -2.42 30.33 16.08
N ASP A 369 -1.91 31.31 16.83
CA ASP A 369 -2.13 31.53 18.26
C ASP A 369 -2.38 33.01 18.62
N GLU A 370 -2.82 33.26 19.85
CA GLU A 370 -3.13 34.61 20.33
C GLU A 370 -1.91 35.52 20.46
N ALA A 371 -0.76 35.00 20.89
CA ALA A 371 0.47 35.80 20.99
C ALA A 371 0.95 36.21 19.60
N GLY A 372 0.91 35.28 18.65
CA GLY A 372 1.15 35.54 17.24
C GLY A 372 0.21 36.56 16.62
N LYS A 373 -1.09 36.54 16.94
CA LYS A 373 -2.04 37.58 16.49
C LYS A 373 -1.64 38.99 16.97
N VAL A 374 -1.17 39.10 18.21
CA VAL A 374 -0.63 40.36 18.75
C VAL A 374 0.63 40.78 17.97
N MET A 375 1.50 39.84 17.60
CA MET A 375 2.69 40.12 16.79
C MET A 375 2.34 40.58 15.37
N VAL A 376 1.35 39.97 14.73
CA VAL A 376 0.83 40.38 13.41
C VAL A 376 0.27 41.80 13.48
N ALA A 377 -0.56 42.10 14.49
CA ALA A 377 -1.13 43.45 14.68
C ALA A 377 -0.06 44.53 14.88
N ASN A 378 1.06 44.17 15.52
CA ASN A 378 2.21 45.06 15.73
C ASN A 378 3.21 45.08 14.57
N ARG A 379 2.92 44.40 13.44
CA ARG A 379 3.82 44.27 12.28
C ARG A 379 5.23 43.82 12.68
N TYR A 380 5.31 42.79 13.51
CA TYR A 380 6.59 42.26 13.98
C TYR A 380 7.47 41.89 12.79
N ARG A 381 8.70 42.40 12.79
CA ARG A 381 9.68 42.23 11.70
C ARG A 381 10.97 41.62 12.20
N VAL A 382 11.55 40.74 11.39
CA VAL A 382 12.84 40.10 11.64
C VAL A 382 13.79 40.49 10.50
N ALA A 383 15.01 40.91 10.83
CA ALA A 383 16.01 41.25 9.84
C ALA A 383 16.70 39.98 9.31
N ARG A 384 17.01 39.96 8.01
CA ARG A 384 17.80 38.92 7.37
C ARG A 384 19.19 38.82 7.99
N GLY A 385 19.67 37.60 8.22
CA GLY A 385 20.97 37.34 8.85
C GLY A 385 21.06 37.76 10.32
N SER A 386 19.95 38.18 10.94
CA SER A 386 19.92 38.44 12.39
C SER A 386 20.08 37.12 13.16
N ASN A 387 20.44 37.24 14.44
CA ASN A 387 20.58 36.11 15.35
C ASN A 387 19.23 35.52 15.82
N ASN A 388 18.26 35.47 14.91
CA ASN A 388 16.94 34.87 15.08
C ASN A 388 16.83 33.74 14.04
N PRO A 389 16.32 32.54 14.39
CA PRO A 389 16.18 31.42 13.46
C PRO A 389 15.50 31.77 12.13
N VAL A 390 14.47 32.64 12.17
CA VAL A 390 13.81 33.17 10.97
C VAL A 390 14.79 33.94 10.10
N GLY A 391 15.58 34.85 10.69
CA GLY A 391 16.59 35.63 9.98
C GLY A 391 17.73 34.79 9.40
N LEU A 392 18.12 33.73 10.10
CA LEU A 392 19.14 32.76 9.65
C LEU A 392 18.63 31.92 8.49
N ALA A 393 17.40 31.40 8.56
CA ALA A 393 16.77 30.64 7.48
C ALA A 393 16.58 31.49 6.20
N MET A 394 16.27 32.78 6.36
CA MET A 394 16.25 33.74 5.23
C MET A 394 17.62 33.93 4.57
N GLU A 395 18.69 33.93 5.37
CA GLU A 395 20.04 34.17 4.86
C GLU A 395 20.61 32.93 4.18
N SER A 396 20.47 31.76 4.81
CA SER A 396 21.02 30.49 4.33
C SER A 396 20.19 29.86 3.22
N GLY A 397 18.86 30.05 3.22
CA GLY A 397 17.94 29.29 2.38
C GLY A 397 17.76 27.82 2.78
N GLU A 398 18.29 27.44 3.93
CA GLU A 398 18.20 26.10 4.53
C GLU A 398 17.32 26.12 5.77
N LEU A 399 16.70 24.99 6.09
CA LEU A 399 15.97 24.83 7.35
C LEU A 399 16.92 24.99 8.53
N TYR A 400 16.45 25.69 9.57
CA TYR A 400 17.18 25.87 10.82
C TYR A 400 16.39 25.26 11.98
N LEU A 401 16.96 24.26 12.66
CA LEU A 401 16.37 23.57 13.81
C LEU A 401 17.19 23.86 15.06
N ILE A 402 16.51 24.36 16.09
CA ILE A 402 17.01 24.37 17.47
C ILE A 402 16.22 23.32 18.25
N ALA A 403 16.80 22.14 18.43
CA ALA A 403 16.16 21.04 19.15
C ALA A 403 15.99 21.32 20.65
N ASP A 404 16.90 22.10 21.26
CA ASP A 404 16.83 22.51 22.66
C ASP A 404 17.38 23.93 22.82
N VAL A 405 16.49 24.89 23.06
CA VAL A 405 16.85 26.31 23.24
C VAL A 405 17.74 26.54 24.46
N SER A 406 17.66 25.70 25.51
CA SER A 406 18.49 25.84 26.71
C SER A 406 19.97 25.56 26.44
N THR A 407 20.25 24.80 25.38
CA THR A 407 21.60 24.48 24.93
C THR A 407 22.15 25.44 23.89
N ALA A 408 21.31 26.33 23.34
CA ALA A 408 21.65 27.29 22.29
C ALA A 408 22.04 28.65 22.89
N PRO A 409 23.33 28.98 23.04
CA PRO A 409 23.77 30.16 23.80
C PRO A 409 23.36 31.50 23.16
N SER A 410 23.11 31.48 21.85
CA SER A 410 22.72 32.65 21.07
C SER A 410 21.21 32.80 20.96
N TYR A 411 20.41 31.88 21.51
CA TYR A 411 18.96 31.95 21.44
C TYR A 411 18.40 33.03 22.37
N VAL A 412 17.54 33.89 21.82
CA VAL A 412 16.88 34.97 22.57
C VAL A 412 15.40 34.68 22.63
N HIS A 413 14.88 34.39 23.82
CA HIS A 413 13.45 34.15 24.02
C HIS A 413 12.63 35.39 23.66
N SER A 414 11.63 35.21 22.82
CA SER A 414 10.61 36.22 22.60
C SER A 414 9.80 36.42 23.88
N PRO A 415 9.59 37.66 24.37
CA PRO A 415 8.75 37.92 25.54
C PRO A 415 7.31 37.42 25.39
N LEU A 416 6.84 37.27 24.15
CA LEU A 416 5.49 36.80 23.83
C LEU A 416 5.39 35.27 23.74
N LEU A 417 6.52 34.57 23.63
CA LEU A 417 6.61 33.11 23.51
C LEU A 417 7.63 32.51 24.52
N PRO A 418 7.45 32.76 25.83
CA PRO A 418 8.46 32.42 26.85
C PRO A 418 8.66 30.92 27.08
N TYR A 419 7.70 30.08 26.69
CA TYR A 419 7.73 28.63 26.93
C TYR A 419 8.30 27.83 25.75
N THR A 420 8.83 28.49 24.73
CA THR A 420 9.51 27.81 23.62
C THR A 420 10.68 27.00 24.15
N GLN A 421 10.73 25.71 23.81
CA GLN A 421 11.84 24.79 24.10
C GLN A 421 12.53 24.26 22.85
N CYS A 422 11.80 24.23 21.72
CA CYS A 422 12.30 23.82 20.42
C CYS A 422 11.72 24.76 19.36
N GLU A 423 12.53 25.16 18.38
CA GLU A 423 12.14 26.06 17.28
C GLU A 423 12.65 25.54 15.95
N VAL A 424 11.80 25.63 14.92
CA VAL A 424 12.11 25.29 13.53
C VAL A 424 11.70 26.43 12.63
N ALA A 425 12.67 26.97 11.89
CA ALA A 425 12.45 27.94 10.84
C ALA A 425 12.70 27.30 9.48
N VAL A 426 11.68 27.26 8.62
CA VAL A 426 11.72 26.66 7.29
C VAL A 426 11.51 27.73 6.22
N PRO A 427 12.47 27.95 5.30
CA PRO A 427 12.32 28.96 4.27
C PRO A 427 11.23 28.56 3.26
N LEU A 428 10.38 29.52 2.88
CA LEU A 428 9.42 29.39 1.81
C LEU A 428 10.14 29.68 0.48
N LYS A 429 10.39 28.66 -0.34
CA LYS A 429 11.21 28.77 -1.56
C LYS A 429 10.41 28.58 -2.84
N VAL A 430 10.72 29.40 -3.85
CA VAL A 430 10.28 29.23 -5.23
C VAL A 430 11.52 29.21 -6.12
N GLY A 431 11.93 28.01 -6.53
CA GLY A 431 13.26 27.82 -7.10
C GLY A 431 14.32 28.24 -6.09
N GLU A 432 15.24 29.11 -6.50
CA GLU A 432 16.32 29.65 -5.64
C GLU A 432 15.89 30.87 -4.81
N ARG A 433 14.67 31.40 -5.00
CA ARG A 433 14.22 32.63 -4.34
C ARG A 433 13.40 32.32 -3.10
N ILE A 434 13.78 32.94 -1.98
CA ILE A 434 13.03 32.88 -0.73
C ILE A 434 11.94 33.96 -0.75
N VAL A 435 10.68 33.57 -0.51
CA VAL A 435 9.53 34.47 -0.43
C VAL A 435 9.10 34.76 1.01
N GLY A 436 9.60 33.98 1.96
CA GLY A 436 9.24 34.08 3.36
C GLY A 436 9.82 32.93 4.19
N VAL A 437 9.35 32.78 5.43
CA VAL A 437 9.75 31.70 6.34
C VAL A 437 8.54 31.24 7.15
N LEU A 438 8.40 29.92 7.30
CA LEU A 438 7.51 29.28 8.24
C LEU A 438 8.27 29.03 9.55
N ASP A 439 7.73 29.53 10.65
CA ASP A 439 8.35 29.49 11.97
C ASP A 439 7.48 28.70 12.94
N LEU A 440 8.02 27.65 13.55
CA LEU A 440 7.29 26.69 14.38
C LEU A 440 7.96 26.51 15.73
N HIS A 441 7.19 26.65 16.82
CA HIS A 441 7.69 26.51 18.18
C HIS A 441 6.98 25.39 18.92
N SER A 442 7.71 24.66 19.77
CA SER A 442 7.18 23.65 20.68
C SER A 442 7.61 23.89 22.12
N GLU A 443 6.76 23.50 23.06
CA GLU A 443 7.07 23.43 24.51
C GLU A 443 7.87 22.17 24.86
N LYS A 444 8.06 21.25 23.91
CA LYS A 444 8.81 20.01 24.10
C LYS A 444 10.22 20.14 23.51
N VAL A 445 11.22 19.62 24.21
CA VAL A 445 12.58 19.48 23.69
C VAL A 445 12.59 18.39 22.61
N ALA A 446 13.35 18.61 21.54
CA ALA A 446 13.48 17.71 20.39
C ALA A 446 12.11 17.27 19.84
N ALA A 447 11.22 18.24 19.64
CA ALA A 447 9.83 17.99 19.25
C ALA A 447 9.65 17.51 17.81
N PHE A 448 10.64 17.70 16.94
CA PHE A 448 10.59 17.38 15.52
C PHE A 448 11.58 16.28 15.17
N ASP A 449 11.10 15.20 14.55
CA ASP A 449 11.94 14.18 13.91
C ASP A 449 12.16 14.45 12.41
N GLU A 450 13.07 13.70 11.76
CA GLU A 450 13.38 13.88 10.33
C GLU A 450 12.15 13.71 9.41
N GLU A 451 11.23 12.82 9.78
CA GLU A 451 10.01 12.61 8.99
C GLU A 451 9.06 13.81 9.12
N GLU A 452 8.90 14.35 10.33
CA GLU A 452 8.10 15.55 10.59
C GLU A 452 8.66 16.77 9.87
N LEU A 453 9.99 16.95 9.87
CA LEU A 453 10.65 18.02 9.12
C LEU A 453 10.38 17.92 7.62
N THR A 454 10.43 16.71 7.05
CA THR A 454 10.10 16.48 5.63
C THR A 454 8.67 16.92 5.30
N VAL A 455 7.71 16.69 6.20
CA VAL A 455 6.33 17.13 6.01
C VAL A 455 6.21 18.65 6.12
N VAL A 456 6.89 19.27 7.08
CA VAL A 456 6.89 20.73 7.26
C VAL A 456 7.51 21.43 6.04
N GLU A 457 8.61 20.91 5.50
CA GLU A 457 9.23 21.41 4.26
C GLU A 457 8.26 21.34 3.07
N ALA A 458 7.55 20.22 2.91
CA ALA A 458 6.54 20.09 1.86
C ALA A 458 5.39 21.11 2.01
N VAL A 459 5.02 21.47 3.24
CA VAL A 459 4.04 22.54 3.51
C VAL A 459 4.64 23.91 3.17
N ALA A 460 5.89 24.16 3.55
CA ALA A 460 6.60 25.39 3.24
C ALA A 460 6.69 25.62 1.73
N ASP A 461 7.06 24.59 0.95
CA ASP A 461 7.07 24.65 -0.52
C ASP A 461 5.70 25.00 -1.08
N TYR A 462 4.64 24.40 -0.52
CA TYR A 462 3.29 24.69 -0.94
C TYR A 462 2.88 26.13 -0.63
N LEU A 463 3.14 26.62 0.57
CA LEU A 463 2.87 28.00 0.98
C LEU A 463 3.65 29.00 0.13
N ALA A 464 4.90 28.68 -0.24
CA ALA A 464 5.72 29.49 -1.13
C ALA A 464 5.05 29.69 -2.50
N MET A 465 4.48 28.61 -3.07
CA MET A 465 3.72 28.70 -4.32
C MET A 465 2.47 29.58 -4.20
N VAL A 466 1.78 29.57 -3.05
CA VAL A 466 0.59 30.41 -2.81
C VAL A 466 0.95 31.89 -2.84
N VAL A 467 1.98 32.26 -2.06
CA VAL A 467 2.47 33.65 -1.99
C VAL A 467 2.89 34.12 -3.38
N GLU A 468 3.62 33.27 -4.12
CA GLU A 468 4.07 33.62 -5.45
C GLU A 468 2.93 33.79 -6.45
N ARG A 469 1.93 32.90 -6.41
CA ARG A 469 0.76 33.00 -7.27
C ARG A 469 0.03 34.33 -7.05
N THR A 470 -0.13 34.78 -5.81
CA THR A 470 -0.78 36.05 -5.50
C THR A 470 0.03 37.23 -6.01
N ARG A 471 1.35 37.22 -5.79
CA ARG A 471 2.27 38.23 -6.32
C ARG A 471 2.18 38.32 -7.86
N LEU A 472 2.30 37.19 -8.56
CA LEU A 472 2.22 37.15 -10.02
C LEU A 472 0.88 37.68 -10.55
N ARG A 473 -0.22 37.38 -9.84
CA ARG A 473 -1.55 37.89 -10.20
C ARG A 473 -1.64 39.40 -10.01
N ALA A 474 -1.11 39.93 -8.91
CA ALA A 474 -1.06 41.36 -8.66
C ALA A 474 -0.21 42.09 -9.70
N ASP A 475 0.95 41.53 -10.07
CA ASP A 475 1.83 42.06 -11.12
C ASP A 475 1.13 42.08 -12.48
N LEU A 476 0.45 41.00 -12.85
CA LEU A 476 -0.34 40.93 -14.08
C LEU A 476 -1.43 42.02 -14.12
N GLN A 477 -2.18 42.19 -13.02
CA GLN A 477 -3.21 43.22 -12.91
C GLN A 477 -2.63 44.64 -13.02
N ARG A 478 -1.50 44.90 -12.35
CA ARG A 478 -0.77 46.18 -12.45
C ARG A 478 -0.34 46.47 -13.89
N ASN A 479 0.30 45.50 -14.55
CA ASN A 479 0.76 45.64 -15.92
C ASN A 479 -0.40 45.86 -16.91
N MET A 480 -1.52 45.16 -16.73
CA MET A 480 -2.72 45.37 -17.55
C MET A 480 -3.30 46.77 -17.35
N ALA A 481 -3.40 47.23 -16.10
CA ALA A 481 -3.88 48.58 -15.80
C ALA A 481 -2.97 49.67 -16.37
N GLU A 482 -1.65 49.47 -16.31
CA GLU A 482 -0.68 50.38 -16.91
C GLU A 482 -0.78 50.40 -18.44
N MET A 483 -0.91 49.23 -19.08
CA MET A 483 -1.07 49.13 -20.52
C MET A 483 -2.35 49.81 -21.01
N GLU A 484 -3.46 49.63 -20.29
CA GLU A 484 -4.73 50.32 -20.60
C GLU A 484 -4.58 51.84 -20.45
N ARG A 485 -3.92 52.32 -19.39
CA ARG A 485 -3.65 53.74 -19.17
C ARG A 485 -2.81 54.34 -20.30
N LEU A 486 -1.75 53.66 -20.72
CA LEU A 486 -0.89 54.10 -21.81
C LEU A 486 -1.64 54.11 -23.14
N PHE A 487 -2.48 53.09 -23.39
CA PHE A 487 -3.33 53.02 -24.57
C PHE A 487 -4.30 54.20 -24.65
N GLN A 488 -5.04 54.50 -23.57
CA GLN A 488 -5.94 55.66 -23.51
C GLN A 488 -5.21 56.98 -23.77
N GLN A 489 -4.01 57.15 -23.19
CA GLN A 489 -3.18 58.33 -23.44
C GLN A 489 -2.75 58.46 -24.90
N LEU A 490 -2.37 57.34 -25.55
CA LEU A 490 -1.99 57.32 -26.96
C LEU A 490 -3.17 57.69 -27.86
N VAL A 491 -4.33 57.06 -27.65
CA VAL A 491 -5.56 57.35 -28.39
C VAL A 491 -5.96 58.82 -28.22
N GLY A 492 -5.97 59.33 -26.98
CA GLY A 492 -6.29 60.73 -26.71
C GLY A 492 -5.36 61.70 -27.43
N ARG A 493 -4.04 61.48 -27.37
CA ARG A 493 -3.04 62.33 -28.05
C ARG A 493 -3.17 62.28 -29.57
N THR A 494 -3.39 61.11 -30.15
CA THR A 494 -3.53 60.96 -31.61
C THR A 494 -4.78 61.65 -32.13
N TRP A 495 -5.91 61.49 -31.45
CA TRP A 495 -7.15 62.21 -31.81
C TRP A 495 -7.06 63.72 -31.57
N GLN A 496 -6.37 64.15 -30.51
CA GLN A 496 -6.10 65.56 -30.28
C GLN A 496 -5.23 66.17 -31.41
N ALA A 497 -4.17 65.47 -31.83
CA ALA A 497 -3.35 65.91 -32.96
C ALA A 497 -4.13 65.90 -34.28
N TYR A 498 -4.98 64.88 -34.49
CA TYR A 498 -5.82 64.76 -35.68
C TYR A 498 -6.83 65.90 -35.80
N THR A 499 -7.41 66.34 -34.68
CA THR A 499 -8.35 67.47 -34.63
C THR A 499 -7.66 68.83 -34.69
N GLN A 500 -6.46 68.98 -34.12
CA GLN A 500 -5.71 70.24 -34.12
C GLN A 500 -4.87 70.49 -35.39
N GLY A 501 -4.65 69.48 -36.23
CA GLY A 501 -3.80 69.53 -37.43
C GLY A 501 -4.32 70.37 -38.61
N GLY A 502 -5.13 71.40 -38.36
CA GLY A 502 -5.62 72.32 -39.39
C GLY A 502 -6.89 71.89 -40.12
N ARG A 503 -7.58 70.83 -39.65
CA ARG A 503 -8.91 70.46 -40.17
C ARG A 503 -9.98 71.38 -39.60
N ARG A 504 -10.61 72.15 -40.49
CA ARG A 504 -11.67 73.12 -40.16
C ARG A 504 -13.04 72.47 -39.92
N ILE A 505 -13.24 71.22 -40.32
CA ILE A 505 -14.51 70.50 -40.23
C ILE A 505 -14.31 69.30 -39.31
N LEU A 506 -14.88 69.36 -38.11
CA LEU A 506 -14.73 68.34 -37.06
C LEU A 506 -15.98 67.45 -36.90
N GLY A 507 -17.09 67.85 -37.52
CA GLY A 507 -18.34 67.10 -37.51
C GLY A 507 -19.32 67.67 -38.52
N TYR A 508 -20.44 66.98 -38.70
CA TYR A 508 -21.54 67.41 -39.55
C TYR A 508 -22.84 67.40 -38.76
N ARG A 509 -23.71 68.36 -39.06
CA ARG A 509 -25.10 68.38 -38.61
C ARG A 509 -26.01 68.22 -39.82
N TYR A 510 -27.12 67.52 -39.64
CA TYR A 510 -28.18 67.43 -40.63
C TYR A 510 -29.43 68.13 -40.09
N ALA A 511 -29.81 69.26 -40.68
CA ALA A 511 -30.95 70.08 -40.25
C ALA A 511 -32.01 70.23 -41.37
N ASP A 512 -31.59 70.64 -42.58
CA ASP A 512 -32.50 70.98 -43.68
C ASP A 512 -32.11 70.29 -45.01
N LEU A 513 -32.14 68.96 -45.06
CA LEU A 513 -31.90 68.11 -46.25
C LEU A 513 -30.45 68.03 -46.78
N ALA A 514 -29.47 68.67 -46.15
CA ALA A 514 -28.06 68.52 -46.48
C ALA A 514 -27.17 68.52 -45.22
N PRO A 515 -26.04 67.78 -45.23
CA PRO A 515 -25.06 67.83 -44.14
C PRO A 515 -24.28 69.15 -44.16
N GLU A 516 -24.30 69.86 -43.05
CA GLU A 516 -23.57 71.11 -42.82
C GLU A 516 -22.36 70.87 -41.90
N PRO A 517 -21.18 71.47 -42.18
CA PRO A 517 -20.03 71.35 -41.30
C PRO A 517 -20.23 72.10 -39.97
N LEU A 518 -19.77 71.50 -38.88
CA LEU A 518 -19.75 72.12 -37.54
C LEU A 518 -18.38 72.72 -37.26
N GLU A 519 -18.37 74.00 -36.87
CA GLU A 519 -17.14 74.73 -36.49
C GLU A 519 -16.85 74.69 -34.98
N ALA A 520 -17.88 74.63 -34.13
CA ALA A 520 -17.74 74.60 -32.68
C ALA A 520 -18.79 73.69 -32.01
N PRO A 521 -18.42 72.96 -30.94
CA PRO A 521 -19.34 72.12 -30.16
C PRO A 521 -20.32 72.97 -29.35
N ALA A 522 -21.55 72.47 -29.17
CA ALA A 522 -22.57 73.09 -28.32
C ALA A 522 -22.24 72.97 -26.81
N PRO A 523 -22.89 73.72 -25.91
CA PRO A 523 -22.68 73.58 -24.47
C PRO A 523 -22.93 72.16 -23.95
N GLU A 524 -23.96 71.49 -24.45
CA GLU A 524 -24.34 70.13 -24.07
C GLU A 524 -23.33 69.09 -24.59
N ASP A 525 -22.75 69.34 -25.76
CA ASP A 525 -21.65 68.56 -26.34
C ASP A 525 -20.43 68.60 -25.43
N LEU A 526 -20.04 69.80 -24.97
CA LEU A 526 -18.94 70.00 -24.04
C LEU A 526 -19.19 69.33 -22.69
N GLU A 527 -20.44 69.30 -22.24
CA GLU A 527 -20.83 68.64 -21.01
C GLU A 527 -20.72 67.11 -21.14
N ALA A 528 -21.21 66.52 -22.24
CA ALA A 528 -21.08 65.10 -22.53
C ALA A 528 -19.61 64.67 -22.68
N LEU A 529 -18.80 65.50 -23.35
CA LEU A 529 -17.35 65.28 -23.49
C LEU A 529 -16.62 65.31 -22.14
N ARG A 530 -16.95 66.27 -21.27
CA ARG A 530 -16.33 66.42 -19.94
C ARG A 530 -16.75 65.32 -18.96
N ARG A 531 -18.04 65.00 -18.92
CA ARG A 531 -18.58 63.96 -18.03
C ARG A 531 -18.26 62.56 -18.54
N GLY A 532 -18.04 62.41 -19.85
CA GLY A 532 -17.95 61.11 -20.49
C GLY A 532 -19.22 60.30 -20.25
N GLN A 533 -20.39 60.94 -20.17
CA GLN A 533 -21.67 60.25 -20.01
C GLN A 533 -22.68 60.92 -20.93
N THR A 534 -23.70 60.16 -21.31
CA THR A 534 -24.79 60.67 -22.12
C THR A 534 -25.54 61.76 -21.35
N VAL A 535 -25.67 62.94 -21.98
CA VAL A 535 -26.38 64.10 -21.41
C VAL A 535 -27.72 64.22 -22.11
N VAL A 536 -28.79 64.23 -21.31
CA VAL A 536 -30.16 64.48 -21.79
C VAL A 536 -30.53 65.90 -21.36
N ALA A 537 -30.79 66.78 -22.33
CA ALA A 537 -31.29 68.12 -22.09
C ALA A 537 -32.74 68.21 -22.59
N GLN A 538 -33.61 68.81 -21.76
CA GLN A 538 -35.03 69.00 -22.08
C GLN A 538 -35.28 70.45 -22.50
N GLY A 539 -35.93 70.65 -23.64
CA GLY A 539 -36.49 71.94 -24.08
C GLY A 539 -38.02 71.90 -24.07
N GLU A 540 -38.67 73.06 -24.24
CA GLU A 540 -40.14 73.21 -24.14
C GLU A 540 -40.92 72.29 -25.09
N ASP A 541 -40.43 72.05 -26.30
CA ASP A 541 -41.07 71.18 -27.32
C ASP A 541 -40.07 70.21 -28.01
N SER A 542 -38.84 70.08 -27.49
CA SER A 542 -37.84 69.17 -28.06
C SER A 542 -36.81 68.76 -27.03
N GLY A 543 -36.33 67.53 -27.14
CA GLY A 543 -35.25 66.99 -26.31
C GLY A 543 -33.95 66.87 -27.11
N LEU A 544 -32.84 66.90 -26.39
CA LEU A 544 -31.50 66.71 -26.93
C LEU A 544 -30.78 65.60 -26.17
N LEU A 545 -30.15 64.71 -26.93
CA LEU A 545 -29.34 63.60 -26.43
C LEU A 545 -27.91 63.77 -26.96
N ALA A 546 -26.98 64.16 -26.09
CA ALA A 546 -25.56 64.25 -26.41
C ALA A 546 -24.84 63.02 -25.84
N THR A 547 -24.43 62.10 -26.71
CA THR A 547 -23.83 60.81 -26.34
C THR A 547 -22.33 60.82 -26.68
N PRO A 548 -21.43 60.60 -25.71
CA PRO A 548 -20.00 60.57 -25.98
C PRO A 548 -19.63 59.36 -26.84
N ILE A 549 -18.86 59.60 -27.90
CA ILE A 549 -18.27 58.56 -28.74
C ILE A 549 -16.99 58.10 -28.05
N LYS A 550 -16.96 56.88 -27.51
CA LYS A 550 -15.84 56.37 -26.73
C LYS A 550 -15.20 55.15 -27.36
N LEU A 551 -13.87 55.12 -27.31
CA LEU A 551 -13.08 53.95 -27.64
C LEU A 551 -12.26 53.53 -26.41
N ARG A 552 -12.61 52.39 -25.82
CA ARG A 552 -11.94 51.83 -24.62
C ARG A 552 -11.74 52.88 -23.52
N GLY A 553 -12.81 53.58 -23.15
CA GLY A 553 -12.80 54.59 -22.09
C GLY A 553 -12.31 55.98 -22.49
N GLN A 554 -11.64 56.14 -23.64
CA GLN A 554 -11.24 57.45 -24.16
C GLN A 554 -12.36 58.06 -25.01
N THR A 555 -12.83 59.25 -24.64
CA THR A 555 -13.81 60.01 -25.43
C THR A 555 -13.14 60.64 -26.65
N LEU A 556 -13.64 60.30 -27.84
CA LEU A 556 -13.15 60.79 -29.14
C LEU A 556 -13.94 62.00 -29.64
N GLY A 557 -15.22 62.04 -29.34
CA GLY A 557 -16.17 63.04 -29.83
C GLY A 557 -17.55 62.87 -29.21
N VAL A 558 -18.56 63.50 -29.78
CA VAL A 558 -19.94 63.43 -29.31
C VAL A 558 -20.90 63.25 -30.48
N LEU A 559 -21.93 62.45 -30.26
CA LEU A 559 -23.05 62.23 -31.15
C LEU A 559 -24.28 62.90 -30.54
N THR A 560 -24.81 63.91 -31.21
CA THR A 560 -25.91 64.72 -30.69
C THR A 560 -27.15 64.55 -31.54
N LEU A 561 -28.24 64.13 -30.89
CA LEU A 561 -29.54 63.90 -31.52
C LEU A 561 -30.56 64.85 -30.91
N ARG A 562 -31.35 65.50 -31.77
CA ARG A 562 -32.51 66.29 -31.39
C ARG A 562 -33.77 65.52 -31.77
N TYR A 563 -34.74 65.45 -30.86
CA TYR A 563 -35.98 64.72 -31.05
C TYR A 563 -37.18 65.55 -30.55
N ALA A 564 -38.37 65.27 -31.07
CA ALA A 564 -39.56 66.11 -30.88
C ALA A 564 -40.32 65.88 -29.56
N THR A 565 -39.81 65.04 -28.67
CA THR A 565 -40.44 64.77 -27.35
C THR A 565 -39.63 65.42 -26.25
N ALA A 566 -40.29 65.82 -25.14
CA ALA A 566 -39.61 66.43 -24.00
C ALA A 566 -38.70 65.43 -23.24
N GLU A 567 -39.10 64.15 -23.18
CA GLU A 567 -38.32 63.09 -22.55
C GLU A 567 -37.75 62.11 -23.59
N ALA A 568 -36.52 61.65 -23.35
CA ALA A 568 -35.86 60.61 -24.15
C ALA A 568 -36.44 59.24 -23.76
N PRO A 569 -36.98 58.46 -24.71
CA PRO A 569 -37.29 57.06 -24.45
C PRO A 569 -36.01 56.30 -24.04
N SER A 570 -36.07 55.50 -22.98
CA SER A 570 -34.90 54.73 -22.50
C SER A 570 -34.32 53.80 -23.57
N GLU A 571 -35.16 53.21 -24.42
CA GLU A 571 -34.74 52.40 -25.57
C GLU A 571 -33.93 53.20 -26.58
N MET A 572 -34.25 54.49 -26.79
CA MET A 572 -33.50 55.37 -27.68
C MET A 572 -32.12 55.67 -27.11
N VAL A 573 -32.01 55.93 -25.81
CA VAL A 573 -30.72 56.19 -25.15
C VAL A 573 -29.79 54.98 -25.33
N ALA A 574 -30.27 53.77 -25.01
CA ALA A 574 -29.49 52.55 -25.14
C ALA A 574 -29.05 52.29 -26.60
N PHE A 575 -29.94 52.50 -27.56
CA PHE A 575 -29.63 52.34 -28.98
C PHE A 575 -28.55 53.33 -29.45
N VAL A 576 -28.62 54.58 -29.01
CA VAL A 576 -27.67 55.63 -29.40
C VAL A 576 -26.31 55.40 -28.76
N GLU A 577 -26.26 54.91 -27.52
CA GLU A 577 -25.02 54.50 -26.86
C GLU A 577 -24.33 53.37 -27.63
N GLU A 578 -25.07 52.33 -28.04
CA GLU A 578 -24.52 51.25 -28.86
C GLU A 578 -24.05 51.76 -30.23
N ALA A 579 -24.81 52.65 -30.86
CA ALA A 579 -24.43 53.28 -32.12
C ALA A 579 -23.16 54.13 -31.98
N ALA A 580 -23.02 54.87 -30.88
CA ALA A 580 -21.84 55.66 -30.57
C ALA A 580 -20.59 54.77 -30.37
N GLU A 581 -20.72 53.60 -29.72
CA GLU A 581 -19.63 52.63 -29.60
C GLU A 581 -19.18 52.08 -30.96
N ARG A 582 -20.12 51.69 -31.83
CA ARG A 582 -19.80 51.22 -33.19
C ARG A 582 -19.19 52.32 -34.05
N LEU A 583 -19.67 53.56 -33.89
CA LEU A 583 -19.14 54.73 -34.58
C LEU A 583 -17.70 55.03 -34.16
N ALA A 584 -17.36 54.86 -32.87
CA ALA A 584 -15.99 55.04 -32.38
C ALA A 584 -15.00 54.13 -33.13
N LEU A 585 -15.36 52.85 -33.33
CA LEU A 585 -14.54 51.90 -34.08
C LEU A 585 -14.41 52.28 -35.56
N ALA A 586 -15.50 52.71 -36.19
CA ALA A 586 -15.49 53.13 -37.59
C ALA A 586 -14.63 54.38 -37.80
N LEU A 587 -14.72 55.35 -36.90
CA LEU A 587 -13.92 56.57 -36.90
C LEU A 587 -12.43 56.27 -36.72
N GLU A 588 -12.08 55.36 -35.81
CA GLU A 588 -10.68 54.93 -35.61
C GLU A 588 -10.13 54.20 -36.85
N ASN A 589 -10.90 53.30 -37.45
CA ASN A 589 -10.49 52.62 -38.68
C ASN A 589 -10.31 53.59 -39.85
N ALA A 590 -11.23 54.57 -40.00
CA ALA A 590 -11.12 55.59 -41.02
C ALA A 590 -9.86 56.45 -40.84
N ARG A 591 -9.59 56.87 -39.59
CA ARG A 591 -8.38 57.63 -39.24
C ARG A 591 -7.11 56.83 -39.54
N LEU A 592 -7.04 55.56 -39.12
CA LEU A 592 -5.90 54.68 -39.36
C LEU A 592 -5.64 54.46 -40.85
N LEU A 593 -6.71 54.26 -41.63
CA LEU A 593 -6.60 54.14 -43.09
C LEU A 593 -6.04 55.42 -43.71
N GLU A 594 -6.51 56.58 -43.25
CA GLU A 594 -6.03 57.86 -43.74
C GLU A 594 -4.55 58.09 -43.39
N ASP A 595 -4.15 57.79 -42.16
CA ASP A 595 -2.76 57.89 -41.71
C ASP A 595 -1.85 56.98 -42.54
N ALA A 596 -2.28 55.75 -42.83
CA ALA A 596 -1.57 54.81 -43.70
C ALA A 596 -1.44 55.35 -45.15
N GLN A 597 -2.51 55.94 -45.69
CA GLN A 597 -2.49 56.55 -47.02
C GLN A 597 -1.54 57.76 -47.09
N ARG A 598 -1.54 58.62 -46.06
CA ARG A 598 -0.61 59.76 -45.98
C ARG A 598 0.84 59.30 -45.89
N LEU A 599 1.11 58.26 -45.09
CA LEU A 599 2.44 57.68 -44.98
C LEU A 599 2.92 57.13 -46.33
N ALA A 600 2.08 56.34 -47.01
CA ALA A 600 2.40 55.79 -48.33
C ALA A 600 2.61 56.88 -49.39
N ALA A 601 1.80 57.95 -49.37
CA ALA A 601 1.97 59.09 -50.26
C ALA A 601 3.31 59.81 -50.03
N ARG A 602 3.70 59.98 -48.76
CA ARG A 602 4.99 60.57 -48.38
C ARG A 602 6.17 59.72 -48.84
N GLU A 603 6.11 58.41 -48.64
CA GLU A 603 7.16 57.49 -49.09
C GLU A 603 7.29 57.49 -50.62
N ARG A 604 6.17 57.47 -51.35
CA ARG A 604 6.17 57.57 -52.82
C ARG A 604 6.87 58.84 -53.29
N LEU A 605 6.55 59.99 -52.67
CA LEU A 605 7.17 61.27 -53.00
C LEU A 605 8.69 61.27 -52.73
N ILE A 606 9.13 60.70 -51.60
CA ILE A 606 10.56 60.55 -51.27
C ILE A 606 11.26 59.66 -52.31
N GLY A 607 10.63 58.54 -52.68
CA GLY A 607 11.14 57.61 -53.69
C GLY A 607 11.29 58.27 -55.06
N GLU A 608 10.26 58.98 -55.52
CA GLU A 608 10.27 59.73 -56.78
C GLU A 608 11.34 60.82 -56.80
N THR A 609 11.46 61.58 -55.70
CA THR A 609 12.49 62.63 -55.57
C THR A 609 13.88 62.03 -55.63
N SER A 610 14.12 60.92 -54.93
CA SER A 610 15.40 60.20 -54.94
C SER A 610 15.72 59.60 -56.30
N ALA A 611 14.70 59.12 -57.03
CA ALA A 611 14.85 58.63 -58.40
C ALA A 611 15.23 59.75 -59.37
N ARG A 612 14.59 60.93 -59.28
CA ARG A 612 14.95 62.10 -60.11
C ARG A 612 16.35 62.62 -59.80
N LEU A 613 16.74 62.69 -58.52
CA LEU A 613 18.09 63.10 -58.13
C LEU A 613 19.17 62.17 -58.70
N ARG A 614 18.92 60.84 -58.68
CA ARG A 614 19.82 59.86 -59.32
C ARG A 614 19.92 60.06 -60.83
N ALA A 615 18.83 60.38 -61.51
CA ALA A 615 18.83 60.61 -62.96
C ALA A 615 19.63 61.86 -63.37
N THR A 616 19.63 62.92 -62.56
CA THR A 616 20.40 64.16 -62.81
C THR A 616 21.90 64.01 -62.48
N LEU A 617 22.25 63.11 -61.56
CA LEU A 617 23.64 62.82 -61.17
C LEU A 617 24.28 61.68 -61.99
N ASP A 618 23.58 61.16 -63.00
CA ASP A 618 24.09 60.14 -63.89
C ASP A 618 25.10 60.75 -64.87
N LEU A 619 26.39 60.45 -64.65
CA LEU A 619 27.49 60.90 -65.48
C LEU A 619 27.28 60.56 -66.96
N GLU A 620 26.61 59.44 -67.26
CA GLU A 620 26.30 59.03 -68.62
C GLU A 620 25.34 60.01 -69.30
N ASN A 621 24.25 60.41 -68.63
CA ASN A 621 23.30 61.41 -69.15
C ASN A 621 23.95 62.79 -69.34
N VAL A 622 24.84 63.18 -68.42
CA VAL A 622 25.60 64.44 -68.53
C VAL A 622 26.52 64.40 -69.76
N LEU A 623 27.26 63.31 -69.97
CA LEU A 623 28.16 63.15 -71.12
C LEU A 623 27.41 63.09 -72.45
N GLN A 624 26.30 62.33 -72.52
CA GLN A 624 25.47 62.24 -73.71
C GLN A 624 24.84 63.60 -74.07
N THR A 625 24.38 64.36 -73.08
CA THR A 625 23.81 65.69 -73.29
C THR A 625 24.88 66.67 -73.75
N ALA A 626 26.06 66.66 -73.11
CA ALA A 626 27.18 67.52 -73.49
C ALA A 626 27.64 67.24 -74.93
N VAL A 627 27.90 65.99 -75.30
CA VAL A 627 28.28 65.60 -76.69
C VAL A 627 27.28 66.14 -77.71
N ARG A 628 25.98 65.97 -77.44
CA ARG A 628 24.90 66.35 -78.36
C ARG A 628 24.80 67.87 -78.54
N GLU A 629 24.89 68.62 -77.45
CA GLU A 629 24.82 70.08 -77.47
C GLU A 629 26.07 70.71 -78.10
N PHE A 630 27.25 70.13 -77.87
CA PHE A 630 28.48 70.56 -78.55
C PHE A 630 28.41 70.33 -80.06
N GLN A 631 27.93 69.17 -80.51
CA GLN A 631 27.76 68.91 -81.94
C GLN A 631 26.82 69.94 -82.60
N ARG A 632 25.67 70.20 -81.98
CA ARG A 632 24.64 71.10 -82.51
C ARG A 632 25.07 72.57 -82.52
N SER A 633 25.61 73.06 -81.40
CA SER A 633 25.92 74.48 -81.24
C SER A 633 27.04 74.96 -82.17
N PHE A 634 27.97 74.07 -82.51
CA PHE A 634 29.12 74.39 -83.35
C PHE A 634 29.00 73.81 -84.78
N GLY A 635 27.87 73.16 -85.12
CA GLY A 635 27.63 72.60 -86.45
C GLY A 635 28.65 71.52 -86.84
N LEU A 636 29.16 70.75 -85.88
CA LEU A 636 30.20 69.75 -86.10
C LEU A 636 29.60 68.47 -86.70
N LYS A 637 30.37 67.79 -87.56
CA LYS A 637 29.95 66.48 -88.10
C LYS A 637 29.96 65.40 -87.04
N GLU A 638 30.88 65.49 -86.08
CA GLU A 638 31.09 64.50 -85.02
C GLU A 638 31.63 65.19 -83.77
N ALA A 639 31.21 64.73 -82.59
CA ALA A 639 31.72 65.16 -81.30
C ALA A 639 31.79 63.93 -80.39
N GLU A 640 32.94 63.74 -79.73
CA GLU A 640 33.20 62.63 -78.81
C GLU A 640 33.72 63.21 -77.49
N ILE A 641 33.20 62.70 -76.37
CA ILE A 641 33.75 63.00 -75.04
C ILE A 641 34.19 61.66 -74.42
N ARG A 642 35.48 61.56 -74.10
CA ARG A 642 36.06 60.44 -73.34
C ARG A 642 36.56 60.94 -72.00
N ILE A 643 36.23 60.21 -70.94
CA ILE A 643 36.86 60.40 -69.63
C ILE A 643 37.92 59.33 -69.49
N GLN A 644 39.19 59.74 -69.47
CA GLN A 644 40.33 58.86 -69.21
C GLN A 644 41.20 59.53 -68.15
N LEU A 645 41.45 58.81 -67.05
CA LEU A 645 42.45 59.22 -66.07
C LEU A 645 43.80 58.77 -66.58
N LEU A 646 44.70 59.72 -66.85
CA LEU A 646 46.10 59.44 -67.08
C LEU A 646 46.71 59.01 -65.75
N GLU A 647 46.99 57.71 -65.59
CA GLU A 647 47.87 57.26 -64.51
C GLU A 647 49.25 57.90 -64.74
N GLN A 648 49.75 58.59 -63.72
CA GLN A 648 51.08 59.20 -63.76
C GLN A 648 52.12 58.08 -63.89
N GLY A 649 52.52 57.74 -65.13
CA GLY A 649 53.54 56.70 -65.33
C GLY A 649 53.78 56.16 -66.74
N GLU A 650 53.03 56.50 -67.78
CA GLU A 650 53.35 56.03 -69.13
C GLU A 650 53.76 57.17 -70.07
N GLU A 651 55.03 57.15 -70.45
CA GLU A 651 55.65 58.00 -71.47
C GLU A 651 54.90 57.87 -72.80
N VAL A 652 54.53 59.01 -73.37
CA VAL A 652 54.04 59.12 -74.74
C VAL A 652 55.20 58.77 -75.68
N GLY A 653 55.19 57.55 -76.21
CA GLY A 653 56.03 57.12 -77.32
C GLY A 653 55.21 56.87 -78.58
N GLY A 654 55.42 57.69 -79.61
CA GLY A 654 55.03 57.41 -81.00
C GLY A 654 53.84 58.21 -81.53
#